data_AF-A0A7W3LXT4-F1
#
_entry.id   AF-A0A7W3LXT4-F1
#
_cell.length_a   1.000
_cell.length_b   1.000
_cell.length_c   1.000
_cell.angle_alpha   90.00
_cell.angle_beta   90.00
_cell.angle_gamma   90.00
#
_symmetry.space_group_name_H-M   'P 1'
#
loop_
_entity.id
_entity.type
_entity.pdbx_description
1 polymer ?
#
loop_
_entity_poly.entity_id
_entity_poly.type
_entity_poly.pdbx_seq_one_letter_code
_entity_poly.pdbx_strand_id
1 'polypeptide(L)'
;MHERVDLGAIRAVLLDMDGTLVDSDASVERAWTTWARERGLPAAPVLAVAHGSPSDHTVRHVLPHLDEEAVAVAAQRQLTLQYDDLSDVVAARGAADLLAALEELELPWAVVTSADRRLAEVRLATAGIAPPLLVTVEDVREGKPAPDGYLQAAAKLGVDPGSCLVVEDSEPGLAAGRAAGMPVAALRGLEGGLLLPDLGHLAHLLRRARVRPWWRDAVGYQVYLPSFADSTGDGWGDLPGVGERLDHLVDLGVDVLWLTPFFRSPMRDHGYDIADHRAVDASFGGDGALDDLLDRAHRRGLRVLGDLVVNHTSDAHPWFVAASSSRDHPLRGHYIWRDPGPDGGPPNNWLSHFGGPAWTFSPATGQYYLHLFRPEQPDLNWRDPALVARIDEIVEYWLARGLDGFRIDTAAYLVKDAELRDNPPLPADRPGQMGGVTDEWLRQDHRHDIHQPDVHAIHERWRRIADRHDAFLVGEVYELDPVALARFVEGERLHSSFWFGLVESAWDAERVDAMLAAAAAASPRLSWVQGNHDRPRAATRFGGGRRGRRRSLALHVLMMALPGTVWLYQGEELGLTDGHVPPGEGTDPLGAAQPGRSRDVARTPMPWRPGPGLGFTAGTPWLPEGGRAEADTVAGQDADPASHLNTVRRLVATRRRLTGLLAAAQEVDRVDLGAGLSAYRRGGLWAVANLRDAPSAEIEPPAPVVFDSDDPAVSPDRPRTGPMRLAPQQALLLAAR
;
A
#
# COMPACT_ATOMS: atom_id res chain seq x y z
N MET A 1 23.70 -2.10 -10.66
CA MET A 1 23.20 -1.50 -9.42
C MET A 1 22.49 -0.23 -9.85
N HIS A 2 21.15 -0.23 -9.94
CA HIS A 2 20.40 0.97 -10.35
C HIS A 2 20.48 1.99 -9.21
N GLU A 3 21.00 3.17 -9.52
CA GLU A 3 21.13 4.27 -8.58
C GLU A 3 19.72 4.79 -8.24
N ARG A 4 19.29 4.59 -6.99
CA ARG A 4 17.94 4.89 -6.54
C ARG A 4 17.89 6.39 -6.18
N VAL A 5 17.13 7.18 -6.94
CA VAL A 5 17.00 8.63 -6.72
C VAL A 5 16.19 8.92 -5.45
N ASP A 6 16.76 9.65 -4.49
CA ASP A 6 16.05 10.15 -3.31
C ASP A 6 15.41 11.53 -3.59
N LEU A 7 14.13 11.50 -3.98
CA LEU A 7 13.36 12.72 -4.28
C LEU A 7 13.15 13.63 -3.05
N GLY A 8 13.28 13.10 -1.83
CA GLY A 8 13.21 13.89 -0.60
C GLY A 8 14.44 14.80 -0.42
N ALA A 9 15.58 14.41 -0.98
CA ALA A 9 16.82 15.19 -0.94
C ALA A 9 16.91 16.27 -2.02
N ILE A 10 16.12 16.18 -3.09
CA ILE A 10 16.15 17.14 -4.21
C ILE A 10 15.82 18.56 -3.70
N ARG A 11 16.44 19.58 -4.29
CA ARG A 11 16.25 21.00 -3.97
C ARG A 11 16.04 21.87 -5.19
N ALA A 12 16.25 21.36 -6.41
CA ALA A 12 15.86 22.02 -7.65
C ALA A 12 15.60 21.00 -8.78
N VAL A 13 14.83 21.38 -9.80
CA VAL A 13 14.56 20.54 -10.98
C VAL A 13 15.01 21.27 -12.26
N LEU A 14 15.87 20.62 -13.04
CA LEU A 14 16.42 21.15 -14.29
C LEU A 14 15.82 20.36 -15.46
N LEU A 15 15.06 21.04 -16.30
CA LEU A 15 14.27 20.43 -17.37
C LEU A 15 14.93 20.70 -18.72
N ASP A 16 15.10 19.68 -19.55
CA ASP A 16 15.22 19.94 -20.99
C ASP A 16 13.91 20.52 -21.55
N MET A 17 13.99 21.16 -22.71
CA MET A 17 12.86 21.78 -23.36
C MET A 17 12.17 20.87 -24.37
N ASP A 18 12.88 20.45 -25.42
CA ASP A 18 12.28 19.85 -26.60
C ASP A 18 12.12 18.34 -26.38
N GLY A 19 10.90 17.82 -26.47
CA GLY A 19 10.59 16.41 -26.20
C GLY A 19 10.50 16.06 -24.70
N THR A 20 10.93 16.98 -23.83
CA THR A 20 10.75 16.93 -22.37
C THR A 20 9.60 17.82 -21.88
N LEU A 21 9.74 19.15 -21.92
CA LEU A 21 8.75 20.11 -21.39
C LEU A 21 7.75 20.58 -22.45
N VAL A 22 8.19 20.60 -23.71
CA VAL A 22 7.43 21.00 -24.90
C VAL A 22 7.43 19.83 -25.89
N ASP A 23 6.26 19.47 -26.41
CA ASP A 23 6.16 18.56 -27.56
C ASP A 23 6.36 19.36 -28.84
N SER A 24 7.52 19.18 -29.46
CA SER A 24 7.93 19.88 -30.69
C SER A 24 8.18 18.94 -31.86
N ASP A 25 7.97 17.62 -31.70
CA ASP A 25 8.44 16.60 -32.65
C ASP A 25 7.86 16.82 -34.04
N ALA A 26 6.55 17.05 -34.14
CA ALA A 26 5.87 17.27 -35.41
C ALA A 26 6.40 18.50 -36.17
N SER A 27 6.69 19.60 -35.46
CA SER A 27 7.28 20.81 -36.04
C SER A 27 8.72 20.55 -36.51
N VAL A 28 9.53 19.88 -35.69
CA VAL A 28 10.92 19.52 -36.01
C VAL A 28 10.99 18.60 -37.22
N GLU A 29 10.13 17.57 -37.28
CA GLU A 29 10.09 16.63 -38.41
C GLU A 29 9.67 17.30 -39.72
N ARG A 30 8.72 18.24 -39.69
CA ARG A 30 8.34 19.02 -40.88
C ARG A 30 9.46 19.94 -41.34
N ALA A 31 10.16 20.59 -40.41
CA ALA A 31 11.30 21.44 -40.73
C ALA A 31 12.41 20.62 -41.40
N TRP A 32 12.76 19.45 -40.85
CA TRP A 32 13.77 18.56 -41.43
C TRP A 32 13.34 17.92 -42.74
N THR A 33 12.06 17.56 -42.89
CA THR A 33 11.52 17.04 -44.15
C THR A 33 11.59 18.10 -45.25
N THR A 34 11.26 19.36 -44.91
CA THR A 34 11.37 20.49 -45.83
C THR A 34 12.83 20.75 -46.19
N TRP A 35 13.72 20.77 -45.20
CA TRP A 35 15.15 20.97 -45.38
C TRP A 35 15.80 19.88 -46.26
N ALA A 36 15.42 18.60 -46.05
CA ALA A 36 15.90 17.47 -46.82
C ALA A 36 15.45 17.57 -48.27
N ARG A 37 14.17 17.92 -48.49
CA ARG A 37 13.60 18.15 -49.83
C ARG A 37 14.31 19.30 -50.55
N GLU A 38 14.62 20.40 -49.87
CA GLU A 38 15.39 21.51 -50.44
C GLU A 38 16.79 21.11 -50.92
N ARG A 39 17.34 20.01 -50.38
CA ARG A 39 18.68 19.49 -50.69
C ARG A 39 18.69 18.20 -51.50
N GLY A 40 17.52 17.73 -51.94
CA GLY A 40 17.39 16.48 -52.69
C GLY A 40 17.75 15.23 -51.88
N LEU A 41 17.67 15.30 -50.55
CA LEU A 41 17.92 14.18 -49.65
C LEU A 41 16.61 13.45 -49.31
N PRO A 42 16.62 12.12 -49.15
CA PRO A 42 15.50 11.39 -48.54
C PRO A 42 15.33 11.83 -47.08
N ALA A 43 14.09 12.05 -46.65
CA ALA A 43 13.80 12.55 -45.29
C ALA A 43 14.12 11.53 -44.19
N ALA A 44 13.84 10.23 -44.42
CA ALA A 44 13.98 9.21 -43.38
C ALA A 44 15.40 9.09 -42.78
N PRO A 45 16.51 9.07 -43.56
CA PRO A 45 17.86 9.09 -43.01
C PRO A 45 18.21 10.37 -42.25
N VAL A 46 17.61 11.52 -42.59
CA VAL A 46 17.84 12.80 -41.90
C VAL A 46 17.12 12.80 -40.56
N LEU A 47 15.86 12.36 -40.54
CA LEU A 47 15.05 12.27 -39.32
C LEU A 47 15.65 11.29 -38.30
N ALA A 48 16.30 10.22 -38.76
CA ALA A 48 16.95 9.23 -37.90
C ALA A 48 18.10 9.80 -37.04
N VAL A 49 18.66 10.96 -37.41
CA VAL A 49 19.78 11.61 -36.71
C VAL A 49 19.48 13.06 -36.30
N ALA A 50 18.25 13.52 -36.48
CA ALA A 50 17.82 14.89 -36.23
C ALA A 50 17.38 15.13 -34.78
N HIS A 51 16.72 14.14 -34.17
CA HIS A 51 16.13 14.28 -32.84
C HIS A 51 17.23 14.36 -31.76
N GLY A 52 17.15 15.36 -30.88
CA GLY A 52 18.09 15.57 -29.76
C GLY A 52 19.50 16.03 -30.15
N SER A 53 19.77 16.32 -31.43
CA SER A 53 21.09 16.77 -31.91
C SER A 53 21.07 18.21 -32.41
N PRO A 54 22.12 19.01 -32.17
CA PRO A 54 22.28 20.32 -32.81
C PRO A 54 22.22 20.24 -34.33
N SER A 55 21.60 21.23 -34.98
CA SER A 55 21.36 21.21 -36.43
C SER A 55 22.64 21.07 -37.25
N ASP A 56 23.74 21.65 -36.81
CA ASP A 56 25.06 21.54 -37.45
C ASP A 56 25.65 20.13 -37.33
N HIS A 57 25.46 19.45 -36.20
CA HIS A 57 25.83 18.04 -36.04
C HIS A 57 25.08 17.17 -37.06
N THR A 58 23.76 17.32 -37.13
CA THR A 58 22.93 16.57 -38.09
C THR A 58 23.35 16.86 -39.53
N VAL A 59 23.61 18.12 -39.87
CA VAL A 59 24.11 18.52 -41.20
C VAL A 59 25.45 17.84 -41.52
N ARG A 60 26.43 17.87 -40.61
CA ARG A 60 27.73 17.20 -40.80
C ARG A 60 27.57 15.70 -41.02
N HIS A 61 26.61 15.07 -40.32
CA HIS A 61 26.36 13.64 -40.45
C HIS A 61 25.79 13.28 -41.83
N VAL A 62 24.76 14.02 -42.29
CA VAL A 62 24.05 13.69 -43.53
C VAL A 62 24.72 14.26 -44.79
N LEU A 63 25.57 15.28 -44.64
CA LEU A 63 26.34 15.90 -45.71
C LEU A 63 27.83 16.08 -45.29
N PRO A 64 28.59 14.99 -45.10
CA PRO A 64 29.96 15.03 -44.56
C PRO A 64 31.00 15.68 -45.48
N HIS A 65 30.60 16.06 -46.69
CA HIS A 65 31.47 16.69 -47.69
C HIS A 65 31.43 18.23 -47.64
N LEU A 66 30.51 18.81 -46.86
CA LEU A 66 30.42 20.26 -46.71
C LEU A 66 31.59 20.80 -45.88
N ASP A 67 32.08 21.98 -46.24
CA ASP A 67 32.97 22.76 -45.37
C ASP A 67 32.18 23.44 -44.24
N GLU A 68 32.88 23.97 -43.24
CA GLU A 68 32.24 24.54 -42.05
C GLU A 68 31.34 25.75 -42.37
N GLU A 69 31.65 26.54 -43.41
CA GLU A 69 30.81 27.65 -43.83
C GLU A 69 29.48 27.14 -44.43
N ALA A 70 29.55 26.12 -45.29
CA ALA A 70 28.37 25.50 -45.87
C ALA A 70 27.53 24.73 -44.84
N VAL A 71 28.17 24.10 -43.85
CA VAL A 71 27.49 23.48 -42.70
C VAL A 71 26.72 24.55 -41.92
N ALA A 72 27.36 25.68 -41.58
CA ALA A 72 26.73 26.77 -40.83
C ALA A 72 25.52 27.34 -41.59
N VAL A 73 25.65 27.61 -42.88
CA VAL A 73 24.54 28.10 -43.72
C VAL A 73 23.39 27.08 -43.76
N ALA A 74 23.72 25.79 -43.89
CA ALA A 74 22.70 24.75 -43.97
C ALA A 74 21.99 24.51 -42.63
N ALA A 75 22.70 24.56 -41.52
CA ALA A 75 22.14 24.53 -40.17
C ALA A 75 21.26 25.75 -39.91
N GLN A 76 21.70 26.95 -40.32
CA GLN A 76 20.93 28.18 -40.17
C GLN A 76 19.62 28.15 -40.98
N ARG A 77 19.63 27.56 -42.17
CA ARG A 77 18.40 27.36 -42.96
C ARG A 77 17.43 26.43 -42.23
N GLN A 78 17.95 25.38 -41.59
CA GLN A 78 17.13 24.46 -40.82
C GLN A 78 16.49 25.16 -39.61
N LEU A 79 17.26 25.97 -38.87
CA LEU A 79 16.74 26.77 -37.75
C LEU A 79 15.67 27.76 -38.22
N THR A 80 15.87 28.38 -39.39
CA THR A 80 14.86 29.28 -39.99
C THR A 80 13.54 28.57 -40.23
N LEU A 81 13.57 27.35 -40.77
CA LEU A 81 12.36 26.55 -40.98
C LEU A 81 11.65 26.20 -39.67
N GLN A 82 12.40 26.01 -38.58
CA GLN A 82 11.83 25.79 -37.25
C GLN A 82 11.22 27.05 -36.65
N TYR A 83 11.77 28.25 -36.91
CA TYR A 83 11.16 29.51 -36.50
C TYR A 83 9.85 29.79 -37.24
N ASP A 84 9.79 29.42 -38.52
CA ASP A 84 8.66 29.73 -39.40
C ASP A 84 7.44 28.82 -39.16
N ASP A 85 7.63 27.63 -38.58
CA ASP A 85 6.57 26.64 -38.32
C ASP A 85 6.53 26.18 -36.86
N LEU A 86 5.73 26.87 -36.06
CA LEU A 86 5.42 26.52 -34.66
C LEU A 86 4.10 25.77 -34.53
N SER A 87 3.50 25.37 -35.65
CA SER A 87 2.23 24.65 -35.63
C SER A 87 2.43 23.34 -34.85
N ASP A 88 1.47 22.99 -34.01
CA ASP A 88 1.49 21.80 -33.16
C ASP A 88 2.51 21.81 -32.02
N VAL A 89 3.24 22.91 -31.78
CA VAL A 89 4.05 23.08 -30.57
C VAL A 89 3.12 23.27 -29.38
N VAL A 90 3.10 22.29 -28.48
CA VAL A 90 2.24 22.29 -27.29
C VAL A 90 3.04 21.88 -26.06
N ALA A 91 2.50 22.17 -24.86
CA ALA A 91 3.10 21.67 -23.63
C ALA A 91 3.08 20.13 -23.61
N ALA A 92 4.18 19.51 -23.16
CA ALA A 92 4.26 18.06 -23.05
C ALA A 92 3.23 17.53 -22.04
N ARG A 93 2.88 16.24 -22.17
CA ARG A 93 1.95 15.57 -21.27
C ARG A 93 2.41 15.68 -19.81
N GLY A 94 1.55 16.24 -18.97
CA GLY A 94 1.81 16.44 -17.54
C GLY A 94 2.72 17.63 -17.20
N ALA A 95 3.13 18.44 -18.18
CA ALA A 95 3.94 19.63 -17.93
C ALA A 95 3.24 20.61 -16.98
N ALA A 96 1.95 20.89 -17.20
CA ALA A 96 1.16 21.75 -16.32
C ALA A 96 1.11 21.24 -14.87
N ASP A 97 0.92 19.93 -14.69
CA ASP A 97 0.87 19.30 -13.35
C ASP A 97 2.21 19.42 -12.63
N LEU A 98 3.32 19.22 -13.35
CA LEU A 98 4.67 19.38 -12.81
C LEU A 98 4.97 20.82 -12.43
N LEU A 99 4.68 21.79 -13.30
CA LEU A 99 4.94 23.20 -13.00
C LEU A 99 4.14 23.67 -11.78
N ALA A 100 2.87 23.25 -11.66
CA ALA A 100 2.05 23.51 -10.48
C ALA A 100 2.65 22.86 -9.22
N ALA A 101 3.19 21.64 -9.32
CA ALA A 101 3.85 20.97 -8.19
C ALA A 101 5.14 21.68 -7.76
N LEU A 102 5.95 22.16 -8.72
CA LEU A 102 7.19 22.87 -8.41
C LEU A 102 6.89 24.19 -7.69
N GLU A 103 5.83 24.90 -8.09
CA GLU A 103 5.36 26.10 -7.39
C GLU A 103 4.83 25.79 -5.99
N GLU A 104 3.94 24.80 -5.86
CA GLU A 104 3.36 24.35 -4.58
C GLU A 104 4.42 23.94 -3.56
N LEU A 105 5.48 23.26 -4.03
CA LEU A 105 6.57 22.76 -3.19
C LEU A 105 7.70 23.77 -2.99
N GLU A 106 7.56 24.98 -3.52
CA GLU A 106 8.60 26.02 -3.53
C GLU A 106 9.95 25.48 -4.06
N LEU A 107 9.92 24.61 -5.08
CA LEU A 107 11.11 24.02 -5.68
C LEU A 107 11.59 24.89 -6.86
N PRO A 108 12.78 25.51 -6.76
CA PRO A 108 13.41 26.18 -7.88
C PRO A 108 13.57 25.26 -9.09
N TRP A 109 13.35 25.79 -10.28
CA TRP A 109 13.52 25.03 -11.51
C TRP A 109 14.09 25.89 -12.63
N ALA A 110 14.62 25.25 -13.68
CA ALA A 110 15.15 25.94 -14.84
C ALA A 110 14.98 25.10 -16.11
N VAL A 111 14.97 25.75 -17.26
CA VAL A 111 15.07 25.10 -18.57
C VAL A 111 16.53 25.14 -19.04
N VAL A 112 17.05 23.99 -19.46
CA VAL A 112 18.41 23.83 -20.01
C VAL A 112 18.30 23.15 -21.36
N THR A 113 18.52 23.90 -22.45
CA THR A 113 18.30 23.41 -23.82
C THR A 113 19.52 23.62 -24.72
N SER A 114 19.66 22.77 -25.74
CA SER A 114 20.62 22.94 -26.83
C SER A 114 20.13 23.93 -27.91
N ALA A 115 18.89 24.41 -27.81
CA ALA A 115 18.36 25.44 -28.70
C ALA A 115 19.02 26.81 -28.44
N ASP A 116 19.06 27.65 -29.46
CA ASP A 116 19.36 29.08 -29.28
C ASP A 116 18.22 29.79 -28.52
N ARG A 117 18.52 30.96 -27.97
CA ARG A 117 17.58 31.70 -27.12
C ARG A 117 16.29 32.06 -27.84
N ARG A 118 16.37 32.44 -29.12
CA ARG A 118 15.19 32.84 -29.90
C ARG A 118 14.24 31.67 -30.08
N LEU A 119 14.75 30.49 -30.45
CA LEU A 119 13.91 29.30 -30.66
C LEU A 119 13.26 28.87 -29.34
N ALA A 120 14.04 28.86 -28.27
CA ALA A 120 13.58 28.44 -26.95
C ALA A 120 12.45 29.34 -26.43
N GLU A 121 12.64 30.65 -26.46
CA GLU A 121 11.64 31.62 -25.99
C GLU A 121 10.32 31.49 -26.78
N VAL A 122 10.41 31.35 -28.10
CA VAL A 122 9.23 31.26 -28.96
C VAL A 122 8.45 29.95 -28.73
N ARG A 123 9.14 28.81 -28.59
CA ARG A 123 8.49 27.51 -28.31
C ARG A 123 7.84 27.49 -26.94
N LEU A 124 8.57 27.91 -25.90
CA LEU A 124 8.04 27.99 -24.54
C LEU A 124 6.82 28.90 -24.48
N ALA A 125 6.88 30.08 -25.12
CA ALA A 125 5.75 31.00 -25.18
C ALA A 125 4.53 30.39 -25.89
N THR A 126 4.75 29.67 -27.00
CA THR A 126 3.68 28.98 -27.74
C THR A 126 3.02 27.88 -26.91
N ALA A 127 3.83 27.15 -26.12
CA ALA A 127 3.36 26.14 -25.18
C ALA A 127 2.76 26.73 -23.88
N GLY A 128 2.75 28.05 -23.70
CA GLY A 128 2.21 28.72 -22.51
C GLY A 128 3.11 28.60 -21.27
N ILE A 129 4.41 28.37 -21.44
CA ILE A 129 5.37 28.14 -20.37
C ILE A 129 6.34 29.33 -20.27
N ALA A 130 6.55 29.84 -19.06
CA ALA A 130 7.52 30.89 -18.78
C ALA A 130 8.50 30.40 -17.69
N PRO A 131 9.73 29.99 -18.05
CA PRO A 131 10.67 29.50 -17.06
C PRO A 131 11.27 30.64 -16.23
N PRO A 132 11.49 30.44 -14.92
CA PRO A 132 12.15 31.44 -14.08
C PRO A 132 13.64 31.59 -14.43
N LEU A 133 14.24 30.56 -15.02
CA LEU A 133 15.59 30.56 -15.55
C LEU A 133 15.67 29.74 -16.84
N LEU A 134 16.31 30.32 -17.87
CA LEU A 134 16.58 29.67 -19.14
C LEU A 134 18.09 29.67 -19.42
N VAL A 135 18.65 28.49 -19.68
CA VAL A 135 20.03 28.26 -20.12
C VAL A 135 19.98 27.63 -21.50
N THR A 136 20.70 28.23 -22.44
CA THR A 136 20.70 27.90 -23.88
C THR A 136 22.11 27.54 -24.34
N VAL A 137 22.26 27.08 -25.58
CA VAL A 137 23.59 26.81 -26.17
C VAL A 137 24.50 28.05 -26.18
N GLU A 138 23.91 29.25 -26.19
CA GLU A 138 24.65 30.52 -26.17
C GLU A 138 25.24 30.86 -24.80
N ASP A 139 24.77 30.22 -23.73
CA ASP A 139 25.19 30.49 -22.35
C ASP A 139 26.38 29.62 -21.90
N VAL A 140 26.74 28.59 -22.67
CA VAL A 140 27.69 27.53 -22.31
C VAL A 140 28.90 27.48 -23.24
N ARG A 141 30.01 26.88 -22.78
CA ARG A 141 31.22 26.72 -23.63
C ARG A 141 31.13 25.48 -24.49
N GLU A 142 30.68 24.38 -23.90
CA GLU A 142 30.44 23.10 -24.57
C GLU A 142 28.97 22.70 -24.37
N GLY A 143 28.29 22.35 -25.46
CA GLY A 143 26.91 21.86 -25.41
C GLY A 143 26.81 20.41 -24.91
N LYS A 144 25.59 19.93 -24.68
CA LYS A 144 25.33 18.52 -24.30
C LYS A 144 26.05 17.58 -25.29
N PRO A 145 26.79 16.54 -24.82
CA PRO A 145 26.74 15.92 -23.50
C PRO A 145 27.66 16.54 -22.42
N ALA A 146 28.29 17.69 -22.66
CA ALA A 146 29.06 18.37 -21.63
C ALA A 146 28.15 18.88 -20.49
N PRO A 147 28.62 18.91 -19.23
CA PRO A 147 27.79 19.25 -18.06
C PRO A 147 27.53 20.76 -17.90
N ASP A 148 28.16 21.61 -18.72
CA ASP A 148 28.21 23.07 -18.59
C ASP A 148 26.84 23.70 -18.35
N GLY A 149 25.83 23.35 -19.15
CA GLY A 149 24.49 23.93 -19.06
C GLY A 149 23.80 23.64 -17.72
N TYR A 150 23.89 22.40 -17.26
CA TYR A 150 23.29 21.98 -15.99
C TYR A 150 24.03 22.58 -14.79
N LEU A 151 25.37 22.57 -14.80
CA LEU A 151 26.18 23.20 -13.76
C LEU A 151 25.91 24.71 -13.67
N GLN A 152 25.76 25.38 -14.82
CA GLN A 152 25.44 26.81 -14.86
C GLN A 152 24.04 27.09 -14.32
N ALA A 153 23.05 26.25 -14.64
CA ALA A 153 21.70 26.38 -14.10
C ALA A 153 21.68 26.21 -12.58
N ALA A 154 22.31 25.16 -12.05
CA ALA A 154 22.43 24.94 -10.61
C ALA A 154 23.13 26.10 -9.89
N ALA A 155 24.22 26.62 -10.47
CA ALA A 155 24.92 27.78 -9.94
C ALA A 155 24.05 29.05 -9.91
N LYS A 156 23.27 29.31 -10.97
CA LYS A 156 22.35 30.47 -11.03
C LYS A 156 21.16 30.32 -10.06
N LEU A 157 20.71 29.10 -9.79
CA LEU A 157 19.68 28.82 -8.77
C LEU A 157 20.24 28.79 -7.33
N GLY A 158 21.57 28.76 -7.16
CA GLY A 158 22.21 28.69 -5.84
C GLY A 158 22.04 27.34 -5.14
N VAL A 159 21.92 26.25 -5.90
CA VAL A 159 21.68 24.89 -5.39
C VAL A 159 22.88 23.99 -5.69
N ASP A 160 23.22 23.10 -4.76
CA ASP A 160 24.25 22.09 -4.95
C ASP A 160 23.87 21.12 -6.09
N PRO A 161 24.77 20.82 -7.04
CA PRO A 161 24.47 19.91 -8.16
C PRO A 161 23.93 18.55 -7.73
N GLY A 162 24.47 17.94 -6.67
CA GLY A 162 23.99 16.63 -6.18
C GLY A 162 22.55 16.66 -5.65
N SER A 163 22.00 17.87 -5.40
CA SER A 163 20.62 18.10 -4.99
C SER A 163 19.71 18.55 -6.15
N CYS A 164 20.21 18.64 -7.39
CA CYS A 164 19.42 18.97 -8.57
C CYS A 164 18.95 17.69 -9.27
N LEU A 165 17.67 17.62 -9.64
CA LEU A 165 17.16 16.55 -10.51
C LEU A 165 17.15 17.03 -11.96
N VAL A 166 17.86 16.33 -12.84
CA VAL A 166 17.81 16.58 -14.29
C VAL A 166 16.73 15.70 -14.93
N VAL A 167 15.87 16.28 -15.75
CA VAL A 167 14.81 15.56 -16.48
C VAL A 167 15.05 15.73 -17.99
N GLU A 168 15.18 14.60 -18.68
CA GLU A 168 15.64 14.55 -20.07
C GLU A 168 14.98 13.43 -20.86
N ASP A 169 14.89 13.62 -22.17
CA ASP A 169 14.36 12.66 -23.14
C ASP A 169 15.40 12.24 -24.20
N SER A 170 16.67 12.63 -24.02
CA SER A 170 17.78 12.32 -24.92
C SER A 170 19.00 11.71 -24.21
N GLU A 171 19.72 10.79 -24.88
CA GLU A 171 20.96 10.21 -24.32
C GLU A 171 22.06 11.26 -24.05
N PRO A 172 22.35 12.24 -24.96
CA PRO A 172 23.33 13.29 -24.67
C PRO A 172 22.95 14.13 -23.46
N GLY A 173 21.65 14.39 -23.28
CA GLY A 173 21.12 15.11 -22.15
C GLY A 173 21.27 14.39 -20.81
N LEU A 174 20.88 13.10 -20.78
CA LEU A 174 21.11 12.23 -19.62
C LEU A 174 22.59 12.09 -19.28
N ALA A 175 23.47 12.02 -20.29
CA ALA A 175 24.91 12.00 -20.09
C ALA A 175 25.43 13.31 -19.47
N ALA A 176 24.94 14.47 -19.91
CA ALA A 176 25.29 15.77 -19.34
C ALA A 176 24.87 15.90 -17.87
N GLY A 177 23.66 15.45 -17.52
CA GLY A 177 23.18 15.45 -16.13
C GLY A 177 24.05 14.57 -15.21
N ARG A 178 24.38 13.35 -15.66
CA ARG A 178 25.29 12.44 -14.93
C ARG A 178 26.70 13.03 -14.80
N ALA A 179 27.24 13.62 -15.85
CA ALA A 179 28.55 14.28 -15.83
C ALA A 179 28.58 15.49 -14.90
N ALA A 180 27.44 16.15 -14.67
CA ALA A 180 27.28 17.22 -13.69
C ALA A 180 27.14 16.72 -12.24
N GLY A 181 27.14 15.39 -12.00
CA GLY A 181 26.96 14.79 -10.68
C GLY A 181 25.52 14.84 -10.17
N MET A 182 24.55 15.00 -11.07
CA MET A 182 23.13 15.18 -10.74
C MET A 182 22.36 13.87 -10.95
N PRO A 183 21.42 13.50 -10.05
CA PRO A 183 20.42 12.49 -10.34
C PRO A 183 19.65 12.79 -11.65
N VAL A 184 19.42 11.77 -12.47
CA VAL A 184 18.73 11.92 -13.77
C VAL A 184 17.43 11.12 -13.83
N ALA A 185 16.36 11.77 -14.30
CA ALA A 185 15.09 11.17 -14.64
C ALA A 185 14.90 11.15 -16.17
N ALA A 186 14.60 9.98 -16.72
CA ALA A 186 14.49 9.75 -18.15
C ALA A 186 13.04 9.60 -18.60
N LEU A 187 12.70 10.25 -19.71
CA LEU A 187 11.43 10.11 -20.42
C LEU A 187 11.59 9.20 -21.66
N ARG A 188 10.47 8.93 -22.35
CA ARG A 188 10.42 8.24 -23.64
C ARG A 188 11.08 6.85 -23.68
N GLY A 189 11.13 6.16 -22.54
CA GLY A 189 11.65 4.80 -22.43
C GLY A 189 13.18 4.68 -22.43
N LEU A 190 13.91 5.79 -22.31
CA LEU A 190 15.37 5.78 -22.14
C LEU A 190 15.78 5.30 -20.75
N GLU A 191 16.97 4.69 -20.64
CA GLU A 191 17.50 4.24 -19.35
C GLU A 191 18.03 5.42 -18.50
N GLY A 192 17.41 5.64 -17.34
CA GLY A 192 17.74 6.68 -16.36
C GLY A 192 17.73 6.18 -14.91
N GLY A 193 18.18 7.01 -13.96
CA GLY A 193 18.10 6.71 -12.52
C GLY A 193 16.65 6.69 -12.00
N LEU A 194 15.76 7.43 -12.67
CA LEU A 194 14.31 7.37 -12.51
C LEU A 194 13.65 7.28 -13.89
N LEU A 195 12.79 6.30 -14.11
CA LEU A 195 12.03 6.16 -15.37
C LEU A 195 10.67 6.83 -15.23
N LEU A 196 10.36 7.77 -16.13
CA LEU A 196 9.13 8.53 -16.12
C LEU A 196 8.27 8.22 -17.36
N PRO A 197 6.99 7.84 -17.20
CA PRO A 197 6.06 7.71 -18.31
C PRO A 197 5.61 9.07 -18.85
N ASP A 198 5.50 10.09 -17.98
CA ASP A 198 5.21 11.48 -18.31
C ASP A 198 5.63 12.41 -17.16
N LEU A 199 5.53 13.74 -17.36
CA LEU A 199 5.88 14.73 -16.35
C LEU A 199 4.88 14.78 -15.18
N GLY A 200 3.64 14.35 -15.41
CA GLY A 200 2.62 14.26 -14.36
C GLY A 200 2.99 13.23 -13.29
N HIS A 201 3.62 12.13 -13.71
CA HIS A 201 4.19 11.16 -12.78
C HIS A 201 5.31 11.76 -11.92
N LEU A 202 6.18 12.61 -12.49
CA LEU A 202 7.21 13.30 -11.70
C LEU A 202 6.59 14.26 -10.67
N ALA A 203 5.59 15.05 -11.09
CA ALA A 203 4.85 15.96 -10.22
C ALA A 203 4.31 15.22 -8.97
N HIS A 204 3.69 14.08 -9.22
CA HIS A 204 3.18 13.18 -8.18
C HIS A 204 4.28 12.71 -7.22
N LEU A 205 5.39 12.21 -7.77
CA LEU A 205 6.50 11.69 -6.95
C LEU A 205 7.15 12.79 -6.08
N LEU A 206 7.29 14.01 -6.61
CA LEU A 206 7.85 15.15 -5.87
C LEU A 206 6.96 15.58 -4.70
N ARG A 207 5.64 15.68 -4.91
CA ARG A 207 4.67 15.99 -3.83
C ARG A 207 4.74 14.94 -2.73
N ARG A 208 4.75 13.67 -3.12
CA ARG A 208 4.82 12.57 -2.15
C ARG A 208 6.12 12.56 -1.34
N ALA A 209 7.24 12.92 -1.96
CA ALA A 209 8.52 12.98 -1.26
C ALA A 209 8.57 14.05 -0.15
N ARG A 210 7.64 15.01 -0.17
CA ARG A 210 7.59 16.17 0.74
C ARG A 210 6.53 16.06 1.83
N VAL A 211 5.51 15.22 1.64
CA VAL A 211 4.45 14.98 2.62
C VAL A 211 4.68 13.63 3.30
N ARG A 212 4.76 13.62 4.64
CA ARG A 212 4.78 12.34 5.37
C ARG A 212 3.43 11.66 5.14
N PRO A 213 3.39 10.45 4.55
CA PRO A 213 2.12 9.79 4.30
C PRO A 213 1.38 9.54 5.61
N TRP A 214 0.10 9.90 5.68
CA TRP A 214 -0.70 9.85 6.91
C TRP A 214 -0.75 8.44 7.52
N TRP A 215 -0.68 7.40 6.68
CA TRP A 215 -0.76 5.99 7.08
C TRP A 215 0.51 5.46 7.77
N ARG A 216 1.68 6.06 7.54
CA ARG A 216 2.99 5.47 7.90
C ARG A 216 3.17 5.24 9.40
N ASP A 217 2.46 6.01 10.21
CA ASP A 217 2.48 5.95 11.66
C ASP A 217 1.08 6.04 12.26
N ALA A 218 0.06 5.73 11.47
CA ALA A 218 -1.32 5.70 11.92
C ALA A 218 -1.56 4.54 12.91
N VAL A 219 -2.57 4.69 13.75
CA VAL A 219 -3.19 3.60 14.49
C VAL A 219 -4.51 3.24 13.81
N GLY A 220 -4.59 2.04 13.27
CA GLY A 220 -5.79 1.51 12.61
C GLY A 220 -6.65 0.67 13.54
N TYR A 221 -7.95 0.60 13.23
CA TYR A 221 -8.91 -0.25 13.94
C TYR A 221 -9.71 -1.08 12.95
N GLN A 222 -9.62 -2.41 13.05
CA GLN A 222 -10.42 -3.32 12.25
C GLN A 222 -11.80 -3.50 12.88
N VAL A 223 -12.83 -3.21 12.09
CA VAL A 223 -14.25 -3.41 12.38
C VAL A 223 -14.74 -4.61 11.59
N TYR A 224 -15.05 -5.70 12.30
CA TYR A 224 -15.82 -6.81 11.74
C TYR A 224 -17.31 -6.47 11.81
N LEU A 225 -17.83 -5.96 10.70
CA LEU A 225 -19.16 -5.32 10.63
C LEU A 225 -20.28 -6.12 11.31
N PRO A 226 -20.45 -7.43 11.05
CA PRO A 226 -21.56 -8.20 11.61
C PRO A 226 -21.63 -8.21 13.14
N SER A 227 -20.53 -7.91 13.82
CA SER A 227 -20.41 -8.05 15.28
C SER A 227 -19.98 -6.78 15.99
N PHE A 228 -19.93 -5.64 15.28
CA PHE A 228 -19.50 -4.39 15.89
C PHE A 228 -20.63 -3.69 16.64
N ALA A 229 -21.70 -3.28 15.95
CA ALA A 229 -22.89 -2.70 16.57
C ALA A 229 -24.08 -2.82 15.62
N ASP A 230 -25.24 -3.21 16.14
CA ASP A 230 -26.49 -3.35 15.40
C ASP A 230 -27.43 -2.19 15.78
N SER A 231 -27.81 -1.39 14.78
CA SER A 231 -28.69 -0.22 14.96
C SER A 231 -30.16 -0.53 14.75
N THR A 232 -30.49 -1.68 14.14
CA THR A 232 -31.86 -2.05 13.74
C THR A 232 -32.51 -3.04 14.70
N GLY A 233 -31.71 -3.76 15.49
CA GLY A 233 -32.17 -4.79 16.41
C GLY A 233 -32.43 -6.14 15.75
N ASP A 234 -31.93 -6.37 14.54
CA ASP A 234 -32.07 -7.65 13.82
C ASP A 234 -31.03 -8.70 14.23
N GLY A 235 -30.05 -8.30 15.05
CA GLY A 235 -28.98 -9.15 15.54
C GLY A 235 -27.70 -9.11 14.72
N TRP A 236 -27.65 -8.31 13.65
CA TRP A 236 -26.54 -8.21 12.72
C TRP A 236 -25.98 -6.78 12.70
N GLY A 237 -24.67 -6.64 12.85
CA GLY A 237 -24.05 -5.32 12.89
C GLY A 237 -24.05 -4.62 11.53
N ASP A 238 -24.20 -3.29 11.54
CA ASP A 238 -24.46 -2.47 10.37
C ASP A 238 -23.66 -1.15 10.36
N LEU A 239 -23.63 -0.46 9.21
CA LEU A 239 -22.86 0.79 9.06
C LEU A 239 -23.39 1.93 9.96
N PRO A 240 -24.72 2.13 10.14
CA PRO A 240 -25.22 3.11 11.10
C PRO A 240 -24.77 2.83 12.54
N GLY A 241 -24.73 1.56 12.95
CA GLY A 241 -24.21 1.11 14.24
C GLY A 241 -22.73 1.44 14.41
N VAL A 242 -21.90 1.27 13.38
CA VAL A 242 -20.51 1.79 13.38
C VAL A 242 -20.51 3.31 13.60
N GLY A 243 -21.40 4.01 12.89
CA GLY A 243 -21.60 5.45 13.04
C GLY A 243 -21.85 5.88 14.49
N GLU A 244 -22.76 5.20 15.20
CA GLU A 244 -23.08 5.44 16.62
C GLU A 244 -21.90 5.25 17.58
N ARG A 245 -20.88 4.50 17.17
CA ARG A 245 -19.69 4.18 17.97
C ARG A 245 -18.45 4.96 17.56
N LEU A 246 -18.53 5.86 16.58
CA LEU A 246 -17.39 6.68 16.16
C LEU A 246 -16.76 7.48 17.30
N ASP A 247 -17.55 7.99 18.24
CA ASP A 247 -17.02 8.77 19.38
C ASP A 247 -16.12 7.90 20.27
N HIS A 248 -16.46 6.61 20.46
CA HIS A 248 -15.58 5.67 21.17
C HIS A 248 -14.25 5.46 20.43
N LEU A 249 -14.28 5.38 19.10
CA LEU A 249 -13.07 5.20 18.28
C LEU A 249 -12.19 6.46 18.30
N VAL A 250 -12.81 7.65 18.29
CA VAL A 250 -12.11 8.93 18.49
C VAL A 250 -11.46 8.98 19.87
N ASP A 251 -12.18 8.58 20.93
CA ASP A 251 -11.65 8.53 22.30
C ASP A 251 -10.51 7.50 22.45
N LEU A 252 -10.56 6.41 21.69
CA LEU A 252 -9.46 5.45 21.60
C LEU A 252 -8.22 6.06 20.93
N GLY A 253 -8.41 7.09 20.10
CA GLY A 253 -7.35 7.84 19.45
C GLY A 253 -6.87 7.21 18.15
N VAL A 254 -7.67 6.36 17.51
CA VAL A 254 -7.33 5.76 16.22
C VAL A 254 -7.43 6.79 15.09
N ASP A 255 -6.70 6.56 14.01
CA ASP A 255 -6.62 7.46 12.85
C ASP A 255 -7.39 6.90 11.64
N VAL A 256 -7.52 5.57 11.55
CA VAL A 256 -8.14 4.91 10.39
C VAL A 256 -8.96 3.68 10.80
N LEU A 257 -10.11 3.50 10.15
CA LEU A 257 -10.96 2.32 10.27
C LEU A 257 -10.72 1.41 9.07
N TRP A 258 -10.62 0.10 9.30
CA TRP A 258 -10.77 -0.91 8.25
C TRP A 258 -12.10 -1.62 8.48
N LEU A 259 -13.03 -1.43 7.55
CA LEU A 259 -14.29 -2.16 7.54
C LEU A 259 -14.10 -3.46 6.75
N THR A 260 -14.49 -4.59 7.33
CA THR A 260 -14.66 -5.84 6.56
C THR A 260 -15.71 -5.66 5.46
N PRO A 261 -15.83 -6.59 4.48
CA PRO A 261 -16.66 -6.37 3.31
C PRO A 261 -18.09 -5.94 3.64
N PHE A 262 -18.53 -4.85 3.01
CA PHE A 262 -19.88 -4.30 3.11
C PHE A 262 -20.67 -4.42 1.80
N PHE A 263 -20.04 -4.94 0.74
CA PHE A 263 -20.69 -5.01 -0.56
C PHE A 263 -21.80 -6.06 -0.58
N ARG A 264 -22.65 -5.98 -1.60
CA ARG A 264 -23.73 -6.94 -1.81
C ARG A 264 -23.18 -8.36 -1.89
N SER A 265 -23.71 -9.25 -1.06
CA SER A 265 -23.22 -10.62 -0.90
C SER A 265 -24.34 -11.58 -0.48
N PRO A 266 -24.30 -12.86 -0.88
CA PRO A 266 -25.13 -13.90 -0.29
C PRO A 266 -24.78 -14.23 1.17
N MET A 267 -23.70 -13.66 1.72
CA MET A 267 -23.20 -13.82 3.08
C MET A 267 -22.77 -15.25 3.45
N ARG A 268 -22.44 -16.09 2.47
CA ARG A 268 -22.01 -17.49 2.72
C ARG A 268 -20.61 -17.57 3.32
N ASP A 269 -19.83 -16.50 3.19
CA ASP A 269 -18.58 -16.26 3.91
C ASP A 269 -18.60 -14.87 4.58
N HIS A 270 -19.78 -14.51 5.11
CA HIS A 270 -20.04 -13.29 5.88
C HIS A 270 -19.53 -12.01 5.18
N GLY A 271 -19.73 -11.92 3.86
CA GLY A 271 -19.39 -10.76 3.06
C GLY A 271 -18.16 -10.96 2.18
N TYR A 272 -17.37 -12.03 2.31
CA TYR A 272 -16.24 -12.27 1.40
C TYR A 272 -16.66 -12.90 0.06
N ASP A 273 -17.90 -13.37 -0.08
CA ASP A 273 -18.49 -13.83 -1.34
C ASP A 273 -19.27 -12.70 -2.05
N ILE A 274 -18.57 -11.83 -2.80
CA ILE A 274 -19.17 -10.62 -3.40
C ILE A 274 -20.03 -10.91 -4.63
N ALA A 275 -21.29 -10.46 -4.63
CA ALA A 275 -22.22 -10.56 -5.75
C ALA A 275 -22.39 -9.26 -6.56
N ASP A 276 -22.04 -8.11 -5.98
CA ASP A 276 -21.92 -6.82 -6.71
C ASP A 276 -20.90 -5.91 -6.02
N HIS A 277 -19.76 -5.66 -6.67
CA HIS A 277 -18.69 -4.82 -6.13
C HIS A 277 -19.00 -3.33 -6.08
N ARG A 278 -20.09 -2.83 -6.69
CA ARG A 278 -20.41 -1.39 -6.74
C ARG A 278 -21.61 -0.99 -5.87
N ALA A 279 -22.18 -1.94 -5.13
CA ALA A 279 -23.32 -1.71 -4.25
C ALA A 279 -23.03 -2.19 -2.83
N VAL A 280 -23.42 -1.40 -1.84
CA VAL A 280 -23.45 -1.81 -0.43
C VAL A 280 -24.63 -2.76 -0.19
N ASP A 281 -24.44 -3.82 0.60
CA ASP A 281 -25.54 -4.74 0.94
C ASP A 281 -26.62 -4.04 1.76
N ALA A 282 -27.88 -4.43 1.54
CA ALA A 282 -29.01 -3.88 2.27
C ALA A 282 -28.96 -4.25 3.76
N SER A 283 -28.37 -5.40 4.13
CA SER A 283 -28.18 -5.79 5.54
C SER A 283 -27.26 -4.85 6.31
N PHE A 284 -26.43 -4.08 5.61
CA PHE A 284 -25.54 -3.07 6.21
C PHE A 284 -26.09 -1.64 6.08
N GLY A 285 -27.32 -1.48 5.58
CA GLY A 285 -27.99 -0.17 5.39
C GLY A 285 -27.89 0.41 3.98
N GLY A 286 -27.19 -0.25 3.05
CA GLY A 286 -27.07 0.18 1.67
C GLY A 286 -26.21 1.43 1.46
N ASP A 287 -26.21 1.94 0.23
CA ASP A 287 -25.31 2.98 -0.26
C ASP A 287 -25.33 4.27 0.59
N GLY A 288 -26.52 4.73 0.98
CA GLY A 288 -26.66 5.95 1.78
C GLY A 288 -26.10 5.83 3.20
N ALA A 289 -26.06 4.61 3.77
CA ALA A 289 -25.49 4.38 5.09
C ALA A 289 -23.96 4.48 5.07
N LEU A 290 -23.32 4.02 3.99
CA LEU A 290 -21.87 4.22 3.80
C LEU A 290 -21.54 5.71 3.63
N ASP A 291 -22.31 6.42 2.80
CA ASP A 291 -22.08 7.86 2.59
C ASP A 291 -22.16 8.64 3.91
N ASP A 292 -23.17 8.40 4.76
CA ASP A 292 -23.28 9.02 6.09
C ASP A 292 -22.11 8.65 7.01
N LEU A 293 -21.69 7.38 7.00
CA LEU A 293 -20.57 6.92 7.82
C LEU A 293 -19.27 7.63 7.44
N LEU A 294 -18.94 7.70 6.14
CA LEU A 294 -17.75 8.40 5.63
C LEU A 294 -17.76 9.86 6.06
N ASP A 295 -18.87 10.55 5.82
CA ASP A 295 -19.09 11.93 6.19
C ASP A 295 -18.85 12.18 7.69
N ARG A 296 -19.40 11.32 8.55
CA ARG A 296 -19.27 11.42 10.01
C ARG A 296 -17.87 11.09 10.51
N ALA A 297 -17.20 10.13 9.89
CA ALA A 297 -15.83 9.74 10.20
C ALA A 297 -14.85 10.86 9.81
N HIS A 298 -14.95 11.39 8.58
CA HIS A 298 -14.11 12.48 8.09
C HIS A 298 -14.27 13.77 8.91
N ARG A 299 -15.50 14.12 9.32
CA ARG A 299 -15.74 15.26 10.23
C ARG A 299 -15.05 15.12 11.60
N ARG A 300 -14.71 13.89 11.99
CA ARG A 300 -13.97 13.56 13.22
C ARG A 300 -12.48 13.34 12.98
N GLY A 301 -12.01 13.52 11.75
CA GLY A 301 -10.61 13.28 11.35
C GLY A 301 -10.23 11.80 11.26
N LEU A 302 -11.22 10.90 11.19
CA LEU A 302 -11.00 9.47 10.96
C LEU A 302 -11.00 9.18 9.46
N ARG A 303 -10.09 8.32 9.01
CA ARG A 303 -10.06 7.74 7.67
C ARG A 303 -10.81 6.40 7.65
N VAL A 304 -11.34 5.98 6.50
CA VAL A 304 -12.08 4.73 6.35
C VAL A 304 -11.58 3.95 5.13
N LEU A 305 -11.11 2.73 5.37
CA LEU A 305 -10.77 1.75 4.34
C LEU A 305 -11.89 0.74 4.17
N GLY A 306 -12.17 0.35 2.93
CA GLY A 306 -12.94 -0.85 2.62
C GLY A 306 -12.06 -2.09 2.53
N ASP A 307 -12.67 -3.26 2.57
CA ASP A 307 -12.00 -4.50 2.16
C ASP A 307 -12.16 -4.66 0.64
N LEU A 308 -11.09 -4.95 -0.11
CA LEU A 308 -11.13 -5.18 -1.56
C LEU A 308 -11.01 -6.67 -1.84
N VAL A 309 -12.14 -7.33 -2.07
CA VAL A 309 -12.20 -8.78 -2.37
C VAL A 309 -12.34 -9.00 -3.87
N VAL A 310 -11.20 -9.24 -4.53
CA VAL A 310 -11.10 -9.35 -5.99
C VAL A 310 -10.21 -10.51 -6.44
N ASN A 311 -9.87 -11.45 -5.55
CA ASN A 311 -9.34 -12.74 -5.95
C ASN A 311 -10.43 -13.63 -6.57
N HIS A 312 -11.65 -13.51 -6.06
CA HIS A 312 -12.83 -14.27 -6.45
C HIS A 312 -14.08 -13.38 -6.38
N THR A 313 -15.20 -13.88 -6.90
CA THR A 313 -16.55 -13.34 -6.66
C THR A 313 -17.40 -14.41 -6.00
N SER A 314 -18.64 -14.10 -5.61
CA SER A 314 -19.67 -15.11 -5.39
C SER A 314 -20.02 -15.82 -6.71
N ASP A 315 -20.44 -17.08 -6.63
CA ASP A 315 -21.13 -17.81 -7.69
C ASP A 315 -22.46 -17.18 -8.13
N ALA A 316 -23.06 -16.34 -7.28
CA ALA A 316 -24.23 -15.53 -7.61
C ALA A 316 -23.88 -14.23 -8.37
N HIS A 317 -22.60 -13.90 -8.52
CA HIS A 317 -22.18 -12.69 -9.23
C HIS A 317 -22.61 -12.77 -10.71
N PRO A 318 -23.18 -11.69 -11.30
CA PRO A 318 -23.65 -11.71 -12.69
C PRO A 318 -22.58 -12.13 -13.70
N TRP A 319 -21.31 -11.81 -13.43
CA TRP A 319 -20.20 -12.29 -14.25
C TRP A 319 -20.07 -13.82 -14.24
N PHE A 320 -20.15 -14.47 -13.08
CA PHE A 320 -20.03 -15.93 -12.98
C PHE A 320 -21.26 -16.63 -13.56
N VAL A 321 -22.46 -16.15 -13.25
CA VAL A 321 -23.71 -16.69 -13.81
C VAL A 321 -23.66 -16.69 -15.34
N ALA A 322 -23.18 -15.60 -15.93
CA ALA A 322 -23.04 -15.51 -17.38
C ALA A 322 -21.86 -16.34 -17.93
N ALA A 323 -20.71 -16.35 -17.24
CA ALA A 323 -19.55 -17.17 -17.63
C ALA A 323 -19.83 -18.68 -17.55
N SER A 324 -20.69 -19.11 -16.63
CA SER A 324 -21.07 -20.51 -16.41
C SER A 324 -22.19 -21.00 -17.32
N SER A 325 -22.92 -20.12 -18.00
CA SER A 325 -24.06 -20.49 -18.85
C SER A 325 -23.65 -21.12 -20.18
N SER A 326 -22.45 -20.79 -20.70
CA SER A 326 -21.92 -21.34 -21.95
C SER A 326 -20.40 -21.15 -22.04
N ARG A 327 -19.72 -22.05 -22.76
CA ARG A 327 -18.28 -21.94 -23.08
C ARG A 327 -17.98 -20.75 -24.02
N ASP A 328 -18.97 -20.30 -24.78
CA ASP A 328 -18.81 -19.23 -25.79
C ASP A 328 -19.26 -17.86 -25.28
N HIS A 329 -19.67 -17.76 -24.00
CA HIS A 329 -20.14 -16.49 -23.44
C HIS A 329 -18.98 -15.46 -23.39
N PRO A 330 -19.19 -14.17 -23.73
CA PRO A 330 -18.11 -13.17 -23.72
C PRO A 330 -17.40 -13.00 -22.38
N LEU A 331 -18.10 -13.26 -21.27
CA LEU A 331 -17.55 -13.20 -19.90
C LEU A 331 -16.87 -14.50 -19.45
N ARG A 332 -16.81 -15.55 -20.30
CA ARG A 332 -16.18 -16.84 -19.95
C ARG A 332 -14.74 -16.65 -19.46
N GLY A 333 -14.01 -15.75 -20.12
CA GLY A 333 -12.60 -15.45 -19.82
C GLY A 333 -12.35 -14.80 -18.45
N HIS A 334 -13.37 -14.25 -17.80
CA HIS A 334 -13.24 -13.62 -16.47
C HIS A 334 -12.96 -14.62 -15.34
N TYR A 335 -13.19 -15.91 -15.57
CA TYR A 335 -12.94 -16.97 -14.59
C TYR A 335 -12.05 -18.05 -15.19
N ILE A 336 -11.48 -18.87 -14.32
CA ILE A 336 -10.51 -19.90 -14.72
C ILE A 336 -11.25 -21.23 -14.90
N TRP A 337 -11.38 -21.66 -16.16
CA TRP A 337 -12.05 -22.92 -16.55
C TRP A 337 -11.07 -23.90 -17.19
N ARG A 338 -11.22 -25.19 -16.90
CA ARG A 338 -10.44 -26.26 -17.54
C ARG A 338 -11.26 -27.50 -17.82
N ASP A 339 -10.92 -28.18 -18.91
CA ASP A 339 -11.45 -29.52 -19.17
C ASP A 339 -10.98 -30.48 -18.06
N PRO A 340 -11.71 -31.57 -17.80
CA PRO A 340 -11.28 -32.61 -16.87
C PRO A 340 -9.88 -33.13 -17.18
N GLY A 341 -9.15 -33.54 -16.15
CA GLY A 341 -7.88 -34.26 -16.31
C GLY A 341 -8.08 -35.62 -17.00
N PRO A 342 -6.99 -36.34 -17.33
CA PRO A 342 -7.05 -37.61 -18.07
C PRO A 342 -8.00 -38.65 -17.46
N ASP A 343 -8.15 -38.67 -16.14
CA ASP A 343 -9.02 -39.60 -15.40
C ASP A 343 -10.44 -39.06 -15.14
N GLY A 344 -10.81 -37.92 -15.74
CA GLY A 344 -12.09 -37.23 -15.53
C GLY A 344 -12.16 -36.40 -14.23
N GLY A 345 -11.12 -36.46 -13.39
CA GLY A 345 -10.98 -35.67 -12.17
C GLY A 345 -10.54 -34.21 -12.42
N PRO A 346 -10.22 -33.48 -11.34
CA PRO A 346 -9.64 -32.13 -11.42
C PRO A 346 -8.44 -32.05 -12.37
N PRO A 347 -8.19 -30.88 -12.99
CA PRO A 347 -7.14 -30.71 -14.00
C PRO A 347 -5.72 -30.72 -13.41
N ASN A 348 -5.54 -30.42 -12.13
CA ASN A 348 -4.27 -30.45 -11.40
C ASN A 348 -4.52 -30.73 -9.91
N ASN A 349 -3.45 -30.79 -9.12
CA ASN A 349 -3.47 -31.17 -7.71
C ASN A 349 -3.74 -30.02 -6.72
N TRP A 350 -4.17 -28.85 -7.17
CA TRP A 350 -4.37 -27.70 -6.29
C TRP A 350 -5.50 -27.95 -5.28
N LEU A 351 -5.29 -27.47 -4.06
CA LEU A 351 -6.21 -27.65 -2.93
C LEU A 351 -6.86 -26.33 -2.53
N SER A 352 -8.13 -26.41 -2.17
CA SER A 352 -8.83 -25.31 -1.52
C SER A 352 -8.24 -25.07 -0.13
N HIS A 353 -8.14 -23.80 0.24
CA HIS A 353 -7.73 -23.38 1.57
C HIS A 353 -8.66 -23.93 2.67
N PHE A 354 -9.95 -24.16 2.35
CA PHE A 354 -10.94 -24.73 3.28
C PHE A 354 -11.00 -26.26 3.22
N GLY A 355 -10.20 -26.88 2.35
CA GLY A 355 -10.03 -28.32 2.21
C GLY A 355 -10.69 -28.90 0.96
N GLY A 356 -10.14 -30.03 0.49
CA GLY A 356 -10.54 -30.67 -0.76
C GLY A 356 -9.93 -30.00 -2.00
N PRO A 357 -10.27 -30.49 -3.21
CA PRO A 357 -9.76 -29.92 -4.46
C PRO A 357 -10.17 -28.46 -4.65
N ALA A 358 -9.29 -27.66 -5.24
CA ALA A 358 -9.59 -26.27 -5.63
C ALA A 358 -10.47 -26.15 -6.89
N TRP A 359 -11.08 -27.25 -7.33
CA TRP A 359 -11.78 -27.35 -8.61
C TRP A 359 -13.15 -27.99 -8.44
N THR A 360 -14.18 -27.31 -8.91
CA THR A 360 -15.55 -27.84 -8.93
C THR A 360 -16.02 -28.06 -10.36
N PHE A 361 -16.56 -29.24 -10.64
CA PHE A 361 -17.08 -29.60 -11.96
C PHE A 361 -18.40 -28.87 -12.24
N SER A 362 -18.50 -28.24 -13.41
CA SER A 362 -19.75 -27.66 -13.94
C SER A 362 -20.37 -28.62 -14.96
N PRO A 363 -21.47 -29.31 -14.62
CA PRO A 363 -22.17 -30.19 -15.54
C PRO A 363 -22.70 -29.46 -16.78
N ALA A 364 -23.03 -28.17 -16.65
CA ALA A 364 -23.56 -27.35 -17.74
C ALA A 364 -22.54 -27.15 -18.87
N THR A 365 -21.25 -27.06 -18.53
CA THR A 365 -20.19 -26.81 -19.53
C THR A 365 -19.23 -27.98 -19.73
N GLY A 366 -19.33 -29.04 -18.91
CA GLY A 366 -18.42 -30.18 -18.93
C GLY A 366 -16.99 -29.83 -18.54
N GLN A 367 -16.79 -28.75 -17.76
CA GLN A 367 -15.49 -28.22 -17.36
C GLN A 367 -15.45 -27.98 -15.85
N TYR A 368 -14.27 -27.99 -15.26
CA TYR A 368 -14.04 -27.51 -13.90
C TYR A 368 -13.82 -25.98 -13.90
N TYR A 369 -14.25 -25.31 -12.83
CA TYR A 369 -13.83 -23.95 -12.50
C TYR A 369 -12.98 -23.94 -11.23
N LEU A 370 -12.02 -23.01 -11.17
CA LEU A 370 -11.14 -22.83 -10.02
C LEU A 370 -11.86 -22.08 -8.89
N HIS A 371 -11.61 -22.50 -7.66
CA HIS A 371 -11.89 -21.77 -6.43
C HIS A 371 -10.82 -22.10 -5.39
N LEU A 372 -10.06 -21.10 -4.93
CA LEU A 372 -9.05 -21.30 -3.88
C LEU A 372 -9.67 -21.36 -2.48
N PHE A 373 -10.93 -20.96 -2.36
CA PHE A 373 -11.72 -21.02 -1.13
C PHE A 373 -12.92 -21.96 -1.34
N ARG A 374 -14.14 -21.49 -1.11
CA ARG A 374 -15.34 -22.29 -1.30
C ARG A 374 -15.69 -22.46 -2.79
N PRO A 375 -16.41 -23.52 -3.18
CA PRO A 375 -17.01 -23.62 -4.52
C PRO A 375 -17.87 -22.40 -4.87
N GLU A 376 -18.53 -21.81 -3.88
CA GLU A 376 -19.33 -20.59 -4.06
C GLU A 376 -18.49 -19.31 -4.25
N GLN A 377 -17.16 -19.42 -4.23
CA GLN A 377 -16.18 -18.33 -4.43
C GLN A 377 -15.29 -18.62 -5.66
N PRO A 378 -15.84 -18.65 -6.89
CA PRO A 378 -15.05 -18.88 -8.10
C PRO A 378 -13.99 -17.79 -8.32
N ASP A 379 -12.76 -18.23 -8.56
CA ASP A 379 -11.59 -17.37 -8.73
C ASP A 379 -11.62 -16.63 -10.07
N LEU A 380 -11.28 -15.34 -9.99
CA LEU A 380 -11.15 -14.45 -11.12
C LEU A 380 -9.85 -14.70 -11.89
N ASN A 381 -9.93 -14.61 -13.21
CA ASN A 381 -8.79 -14.75 -14.11
C ASN A 381 -8.11 -13.41 -14.36
N TRP A 382 -7.12 -13.07 -13.53
CA TRP A 382 -6.35 -11.84 -13.63
C TRP A 382 -5.47 -11.71 -14.89
N ARG A 383 -5.42 -12.74 -15.75
CA ARG A 383 -4.79 -12.66 -17.08
C ARG A 383 -5.74 -12.11 -18.16
N ASP A 384 -7.02 -11.92 -17.86
CA ASP A 384 -7.98 -11.28 -18.77
C ASP A 384 -7.90 -9.74 -18.66
N PRO A 385 -7.38 -9.02 -19.68
CA PRO A 385 -7.23 -7.57 -19.60
C PRO A 385 -8.57 -6.83 -19.48
N ALA A 386 -9.68 -7.40 -19.95
CA ALA A 386 -11.00 -6.78 -19.81
C ALA A 386 -11.48 -6.82 -18.36
N LEU A 387 -11.17 -7.90 -17.64
CA LEU A 387 -11.44 -7.99 -16.20
C LEU A 387 -10.58 -7.00 -15.42
N VAL A 388 -9.27 -6.93 -15.70
CA VAL A 388 -8.35 -6.01 -15.03
C VAL A 388 -8.88 -4.57 -15.10
N ALA A 389 -9.24 -4.11 -16.30
CA ALA A 389 -9.78 -2.77 -16.49
C ALA A 389 -11.06 -2.51 -15.67
N ARG A 390 -11.98 -3.49 -15.59
CA ARG A 390 -13.21 -3.36 -14.79
C ARG A 390 -12.92 -3.24 -13.30
N ILE A 391 -11.92 -3.95 -12.79
CA ILE A 391 -11.56 -3.89 -11.38
C ILE A 391 -10.89 -2.55 -11.06
N ASP A 392 -10.07 -2.00 -11.96
CA ASP A 392 -9.54 -0.64 -11.77
C ASP A 392 -10.66 0.40 -11.66
N GLU A 393 -11.70 0.29 -12.49
CA GLU A 393 -12.86 1.16 -12.40
C GLU A 393 -13.61 1.00 -11.07
N ILE A 394 -13.66 -0.20 -10.49
CA ILE A 394 -14.25 -0.44 -9.16
C ILE A 394 -13.42 0.26 -8.09
N VAL A 395 -12.09 0.12 -8.13
CA VAL A 395 -11.21 0.81 -7.18
C VAL A 395 -11.36 2.33 -7.31
N GLU A 396 -11.28 2.87 -8.53
CA GLU A 396 -11.47 4.30 -8.79
C GLU A 396 -12.84 4.80 -8.33
N TYR A 397 -13.92 4.06 -8.61
CA TYR A 397 -15.29 4.42 -8.22
C TYR A 397 -15.42 4.67 -6.71
N TRP A 398 -14.89 3.76 -5.90
CA TRP A 398 -15.00 3.85 -4.45
C TRP A 398 -14.08 4.90 -3.84
N LEU A 399 -12.87 5.06 -4.36
CA LEU A 399 -11.97 6.13 -3.91
C LEU A 399 -12.55 7.51 -4.25
N ALA A 400 -13.11 7.68 -5.46
CA ALA A 400 -13.80 8.90 -5.86
C ALA A 400 -15.06 9.20 -5.03
N ARG A 401 -15.65 8.17 -4.40
CA ARG A 401 -16.79 8.28 -3.48
C ARG A 401 -16.36 8.59 -2.03
N GLY A 402 -15.06 8.66 -1.76
CA GLY A 402 -14.53 9.11 -0.46
C GLY A 402 -13.99 8.00 0.43
N LEU A 403 -13.85 6.75 -0.04
CA LEU A 403 -13.02 5.79 0.69
C LEU A 403 -11.56 6.25 0.69
N ASP A 404 -10.92 6.19 1.85
CA ASP A 404 -9.52 6.58 2.03
C ASP A 404 -8.53 5.46 1.67
N GLY A 405 -9.03 4.39 1.03
CA GLY A 405 -8.23 3.26 0.58
C GLY A 405 -8.86 1.90 0.84
N PHE A 406 -8.00 0.88 0.78
CA PHE A 406 -8.40 -0.51 0.89
C PHE A 406 -7.43 -1.37 1.68
N ARG A 407 -7.98 -2.28 2.48
CA ARG A 407 -7.32 -3.56 2.77
C ARG A 407 -7.56 -4.48 1.60
N ILE A 408 -6.51 -5.03 0.99
CA ILE A 408 -6.64 -5.93 -0.16
C ILE A 408 -6.65 -7.36 0.36
N ASP A 409 -7.80 -8.02 0.21
CA ASP A 409 -7.96 -9.43 0.53
C ASP A 409 -7.06 -10.29 -0.34
N THR A 410 -6.40 -11.26 0.29
CA THR A 410 -5.55 -12.25 -0.38
C THR A 410 -4.67 -11.65 -1.48
N ALA A 411 -3.98 -10.55 -1.15
CA ALA A 411 -3.30 -9.68 -2.11
C ALA A 411 -2.24 -10.41 -2.96
N ALA A 412 -1.74 -11.55 -2.49
CA ALA A 412 -0.77 -12.40 -3.21
C ALA A 412 -1.40 -13.51 -4.07
N TYR A 413 -2.71 -13.73 -3.99
CA TYR A 413 -3.39 -14.88 -4.61
C TYR A 413 -3.96 -14.56 -6.00
N LEU A 414 -3.99 -13.28 -6.38
CA LEU A 414 -4.71 -12.79 -7.57
C LEU A 414 -4.31 -13.52 -8.86
N VAL A 415 -3.02 -13.68 -9.10
CA VAL A 415 -2.51 -14.28 -10.35
C VAL A 415 -2.11 -15.73 -10.13
N LYS A 416 -2.49 -16.58 -11.08
CA LYS A 416 -2.25 -18.04 -11.11
C LYS A 416 -1.24 -18.37 -12.19
N ASP A 417 -0.54 -19.50 -12.04
CA ASP A 417 0.39 -20.01 -13.05
C ASP A 417 -0.30 -20.13 -14.42
N ALA A 418 0.32 -19.62 -15.49
CA ALA A 418 -0.30 -19.60 -16.81
C ALA A 418 -0.59 -21.02 -17.36
N GLU A 419 0.27 -21.97 -16.99
CA GLU A 419 0.18 -23.38 -17.38
C GLU A 419 -0.68 -24.21 -16.42
N LEU A 420 -1.07 -23.64 -15.27
CA LEU A 420 -1.78 -24.31 -14.17
C LEU A 420 -1.11 -25.63 -13.73
N ARG A 421 0.21 -25.63 -13.59
CA ARG A 421 0.99 -26.81 -13.20
C ARG A 421 0.69 -27.28 -11.78
N ASP A 422 0.86 -28.58 -11.54
CA ASP A 422 0.77 -29.18 -10.20
C ASP A 422 1.77 -28.54 -9.23
N ASN A 423 1.32 -28.28 -8.00
CA ASN A 423 2.21 -27.90 -6.90
C ASN A 423 3.01 -29.12 -6.41
N PRO A 424 4.33 -29.00 -6.22
CA PRO A 424 5.09 -30.07 -5.59
C PRO A 424 4.70 -30.21 -4.10
N PRO A 425 4.86 -31.40 -3.50
CA PRO A 425 4.73 -31.54 -2.05
C PRO A 425 5.91 -30.84 -1.33
N LEU A 426 5.65 -30.27 -0.16
CA LEU A 426 6.70 -29.80 0.74
C LEU A 426 7.42 -30.99 1.39
N PRO A 427 8.76 -30.96 1.49
CA PRO A 427 9.51 -31.94 2.28
C PRO A 427 9.03 -31.97 3.74
N ALA A 428 8.96 -33.16 4.34
CA ALA A 428 8.43 -33.34 5.71
C ALA A 428 9.24 -32.60 6.80
N ASP A 429 10.49 -32.29 6.53
CA ASP A 429 11.41 -31.57 7.41
C ASP A 429 11.43 -30.05 7.17
N ARG A 430 10.73 -29.56 6.14
CA ARG A 430 10.67 -28.14 5.82
C ARG A 430 9.37 -27.53 6.37
N PRO A 431 9.44 -26.59 7.33
CA PRO A 431 8.25 -25.86 7.75
C PRO A 431 7.70 -25.04 6.58
N GLY A 432 6.38 -25.03 6.42
CA GLY A 432 5.70 -24.16 5.47
C GLY A 432 6.00 -22.69 5.76
N GLN A 433 6.28 -21.91 4.72
CA GLN A 433 6.49 -20.46 4.82
C GLN A 433 5.18 -19.68 4.61
N MET A 434 4.11 -20.38 4.22
CA MET A 434 2.76 -19.82 4.09
C MET A 434 1.92 -20.13 5.33
N GLY A 435 1.17 -19.14 5.79
CA GLY A 435 0.06 -19.37 6.72
C GLY A 435 -1.07 -20.14 6.05
N GLY A 436 -1.70 -21.07 6.76
CA GLY A 436 -2.76 -21.91 6.20
C GLY A 436 -3.69 -22.50 7.24
N VAL A 437 -4.69 -23.24 6.77
CA VAL A 437 -5.79 -23.73 7.63
C VAL A 437 -5.83 -25.26 7.72
N THR A 438 -5.61 -25.98 6.62
CA THR A 438 -5.64 -27.44 6.61
C THR A 438 -4.23 -28.04 6.51
N ASP A 439 -4.02 -29.18 7.16
CA ASP A 439 -2.72 -29.84 7.18
C ASP A 439 -2.31 -30.35 5.77
N GLU A 440 -3.29 -30.70 4.92
CA GLU A 440 -3.03 -31.13 3.55
C GLU A 440 -2.56 -29.99 2.66
N TRP A 441 -3.26 -28.84 2.74
CA TRP A 441 -2.85 -27.62 2.06
C TRP A 441 -1.44 -27.22 2.51
N LEU A 442 -1.18 -27.16 3.82
CA LEU A 442 0.14 -26.81 4.39
C LEU A 442 1.29 -27.75 3.98
N ARG A 443 1.00 -28.90 3.36
CA ARG A 443 2.01 -29.83 2.83
C ARG A 443 2.26 -29.65 1.33
N GLN A 444 1.68 -28.65 0.68
CA GLN A 444 2.00 -28.28 -0.70
C GLN A 444 2.94 -27.07 -0.74
N ASP A 445 3.86 -27.10 -1.71
CA ASP A 445 4.69 -25.96 -2.05
C ASP A 445 3.89 -25.11 -3.04
N HIS A 446 3.22 -24.10 -2.51
CA HIS A 446 2.25 -23.24 -3.20
C HIS A 446 2.89 -22.25 -4.18
N ARG A 447 3.68 -22.77 -5.12
CA ARG A 447 4.45 -21.98 -6.09
C ARG A 447 3.73 -21.74 -7.42
N HIS A 448 2.63 -22.44 -7.68
CA HIS A 448 1.90 -22.34 -8.96
C HIS A 448 0.47 -21.82 -8.80
N ASP A 449 -0.18 -22.07 -7.67
CA ASP A 449 -1.56 -21.63 -7.39
C ASP A 449 -1.63 -20.18 -6.86
N ILE A 450 -0.61 -19.70 -6.14
CA ILE A 450 -0.56 -18.36 -5.54
C ILE A 450 0.84 -17.74 -5.70
N HIS A 451 1.03 -16.51 -5.21
CA HIS A 451 2.32 -15.80 -5.14
C HIS A 451 3.04 -15.64 -6.50
N GLN A 452 2.28 -15.56 -7.60
CA GLN A 452 2.88 -15.35 -8.91
C GLN A 452 3.46 -13.93 -9.03
N PRO A 453 4.69 -13.75 -9.57
CA PRO A 453 5.36 -12.44 -9.64
C PRO A 453 4.56 -11.34 -10.35
N ASP A 454 3.75 -11.72 -11.33
CA ASP A 454 2.88 -10.83 -12.11
C ASP A 454 1.93 -9.99 -11.22
N VAL A 455 1.64 -10.44 -10.00
CA VAL A 455 0.79 -9.72 -9.04
C VAL A 455 1.33 -8.33 -8.70
N HIS A 456 2.65 -8.15 -8.73
CA HIS A 456 3.28 -6.87 -8.40
C HIS A 456 2.91 -5.77 -9.40
N ALA A 457 2.73 -6.10 -10.68
CA ALA A 457 2.29 -5.13 -11.68
C ALA A 457 0.86 -4.65 -11.43
N ILE A 458 -0.01 -5.51 -10.88
CA ILE A 458 -1.36 -5.15 -10.45
C ILE A 458 -1.29 -4.19 -9.26
N HIS A 459 -0.44 -4.49 -8.27
CA HIS A 459 -0.25 -3.63 -7.10
C HIS A 459 0.31 -2.26 -7.49
N GLU A 460 1.26 -2.18 -8.41
CA GLU A 460 1.79 -0.92 -8.94
C GLU A 460 0.73 -0.11 -9.70
N ARG A 461 -0.14 -0.80 -10.43
CA ARG A 461 -1.26 -0.18 -11.13
C ARG A 461 -2.26 0.42 -10.13
N TRP A 462 -2.69 -0.34 -9.13
CA TRP A 462 -3.58 0.17 -8.08
C TRP A 462 -2.93 1.24 -7.22
N ARG A 463 -1.62 1.15 -6.98
CA ARG A 463 -0.89 2.20 -6.27
C ARG A 463 -1.04 3.55 -6.95
N ARG A 464 -0.88 3.60 -8.29
CA ARG A 464 -1.10 4.83 -9.07
C ARG A 464 -2.53 5.35 -9.01
N ILE A 465 -3.52 4.47 -8.83
CA ILE A 465 -4.92 4.87 -8.63
C ILE A 465 -5.05 5.51 -7.24
N ALA A 466 -4.68 4.78 -6.18
CA ALA A 466 -4.78 5.23 -4.80
C ALA A 466 -4.05 6.56 -4.54
N ASP A 467 -2.87 6.70 -5.13
CA ASP A 467 -2.02 7.88 -5.04
C ASP A 467 -2.72 9.18 -5.53
N ARG A 468 -3.63 9.09 -6.52
CA ARG A 468 -4.42 10.27 -6.99
C ARG A 468 -5.46 10.75 -5.97
N HIS A 469 -5.79 9.90 -5.00
CA HIS A 469 -6.84 10.13 -4.01
C HIS A 469 -6.30 10.28 -2.58
N ASP A 470 -4.97 10.39 -2.40
CA ASP A 470 -4.30 10.31 -1.08
C ASP A 470 -4.72 9.05 -0.27
N ALA A 471 -5.01 7.96 -0.99
CA ALA A 471 -5.58 6.75 -0.43
C ALA A 471 -4.50 5.73 -0.01
N PHE A 472 -4.83 4.86 0.94
CA PHE A 472 -3.93 3.87 1.52
C PHE A 472 -4.28 2.44 1.12
N LEU A 473 -3.29 1.66 0.67
CA LEU A 473 -3.45 0.25 0.28
C LEU A 473 -2.63 -0.66 1.18
N VAL A 474 -3.30 -1.48 1.99
CA VAL A 474 -2.64 -2.47 2.86
C VAL A 474 -3.00 -3.88 2.42
N GLY A 475 -1.98 -4.69 2.10
CA GLY A 475 -2.19 -6.07 1.65
C GLY A 475 -2.37 -7.06 2.80
N GLU A 476 -3.33 -7.98 2.64
CA GLU A 476 -3.28 -9.26 3.33
C GLU A 476 -2.39 -10.23 2.53
N VAL A 477 -1.25 -10.60 3.11
CA VAL A 477 -0.32 -11.56 2.52
C VAL A 477 0.14 -12.51 3.61
N TYR A 478 -0.17 -13.81 3.50
CA TYR A 478 0.26 -14.86 4.45
C TYR A 478 1.74 -15.27 4.29
N GLU A 479 2.55 -14.23 4.10
CA GLU A 479 4.01 -14.06 4.08
C GLU A 479 4.78 -14.35 5.38
N LEU A 480 5.18 -15.56 5.76
CA LEU A 480 5.86 -15.75 7.08
C LEU A 480 7.38 -15.51 7.05
N ASP A 481 7.97 -15.29 5.88
CA ASP A 481 9.30 -14.68 5.75
C ASP A 481 9.16 -13.15 5.58
N PRO A 482 9.63 -12.33 6.55
CA PRO A 482 9.47 -10.88 6.48
C PRO A 482 10.22 -10.24 5.30
N VAL A 483 11.32 -10.83 4.82
CA VAL A 483 12.06 -10.33 3.65
C VAL A 483 11.29 -10.61 2.36
N ALA A 484 10.68 -11.78 2.25
CA ALA A 484 9.80 -12.10 1.13
C ALA A 484 8.54 -11.22 1.14
N LEU A 485 7.94 -10.99 2.31
CA LEU A 485 6.81 -10.08 2.49
C LEU A 485 7.15 -8.64 2.09
N ALA A 486 8.36 -8.16 2.43
CA ALA A 486 8.81 -6.81 2.08
C ALA A 486 8.76 -6.53 0.57
N ARG A 487 8.88 -7.56 -0.29
CA ARG A 487 8.77 -7.42 -1.74
C ARG A 487 7.41 -6.88 -2.18
N PHE A 488 6.34 -7.14 -1.44
CA PHE A 488 5.00 -6.60 -1.76
C PHE A 488 4.88 -5.09 -1.53
N VAL A 489 5.79 -4.50 -0.76
CA VAL A 489 5.80 -3.07 -0.41
C VAL A 489 7.06 -2.35 -0.89
N GLU A 490 7.84 -2.97 -1.79
CA GLU A 490 8.98 -2.35 -2.45
C GLU A 490 8.54 -1.37 -3.55
N GLY A 491 9.32 -0.31 -3.74
CA GLY A 491 9.07 0.69 -4.78
C GLY A 491 7.64 1.24 -4.74
N GLU A 492 6.97 1.19 -5.89
CA GLU A 492 5.61 1.70 -6.08
C GLU A 492 4.54 0.61 -6.10
N ARG A 493 4.76 -0.48 -5.38
CA ARG A 493 3.74 -1.51 -5.10
C ARG A 493 2.81 -1.03 -3.96
N LEU A 494 2.27 -1.96 -3.16
CA LEU A 494 1.37 -1.64 -2.05
C LEU A 494 1.98 -0.62 -1.08
N HIS A 495 1.11 0.16 -0.43
CA HIS A 495 1.57 1.10 0.58
C HIS A 495 2.18 0.36 1.77
N SER A 496 1.48 -0.68 2.22
CA SER A 496 1.83 -1.53 3.36
C SER A 496 1.35 -2.97 3.15
N SER A 497 1.79 -3.87 4.01
CA SER A 497 1.28 -5.23 4.14
C SER A 497 1.30 -5.63 5.61
N PHE A 498 0.30 -6.39 6.05
CA PHE A 498 0.25 -6.92 7.41
C PHE A 498 1.37 -7.94 7.64
N TRP A 499 2.07 -7.80 8.76
CA TRP A 499 2.94 -8.86 9.28
C TRP A 499 2.11 -9.88 10.08
N PHE A 500 1.65 -10.94 9.42
CA PHE A 500 0.85 -11.98 10.08
C PHE A 500 1.65 -12.96 10.93
N GLY A 501 2.98 -12.86 10.99
CA GLY A 501 3.77 -13.73 11.87
C GLY A 501 3.24 -13.78 13.30
N LEU A 502 2.82 -12.64 13.86
CA LEU A 502 2.24 -12.56 15.21
C LEU A 502 0.84 -13.22 15.31
N VAL A 503 0.05 -13.11 14.24
CA VAL A 503 -1.30 -13.69 14.13
C VAL A 503 -1.22 -15.22 14.04
N GLU A 504 -0.24 -15.74 13.29
CA GLU A 504 0.02 -17.17 13.07
C GLU A 504 0.82 -17.86 14.19
N SER A 505 1.25 -17.11 15.21
CA SER A 505 2.09 -17.64 16.29
C SER A 505 1.33 -17.80 17.61
N ALA A 506 1.64 -18.88 18.33
CA ALA A 506 1.38 -18.99 19.76
C ALA A 506 2.42 -18.20 20.56
N TRP A 507 2.22 -18.06 21.88
CA TRP A 507 3.18 -17.34 22.71
C TRP A 507 4.48 -18.10 22.93
N ASP A 508 5.56 -17.50 22.45
CA ASP A 508 6.94 -17.77 22.84
C ASP A 508 7.67 -16.43 22.87
N ALA A 509 8.21 -16.05 24.04
CA ALA A 509 8.74 -14.70 24.25
C ALA A 509 9.95 -14.41 23.34
N GLU A 510 10.84 -15.38 23.16
CA GLU A 510 12.05 -15.21 22.35
C GLU A 510 11.70 -15.18 20.86
N ARG A 511 10.81 -16.06 20.42
CA ARG A 511 10.36 -16.13 19.03
C ARG A 511 9.58 -14.88 18.63
N VAL A 512 8.65 -14.42 19.47
CA VAL A 512 7.85 -13.22 19.19
C VAL A 512 8.74 -11.99 19.10
N ASP A 513 9.70 -11.85 20.02
CA ASP A 513 10.67 -10.75 19.96
C ASP A 513 11.56 -10.81 18.72
N ALA A 514 12.05 -12.00 18.36
CA ALA A 514 12.83 -12.20 17.13
C ALA A 514 12.03 -11.85 15.87
N MET A 515 10.75 -12.19 15.81
CA MET A 515 9.87 -11.86 14.70
C MET A 515 9.61 -10.35 14.56
N LEU A 516 9.42 -9.63 15.68
CA LEU A 516 9.29 -8.18 15.66
C LEU A 516 10.55 -7.52 15.10
N ALA A 517 11.72 -7.93 15.59
CA ALA A 517 13.00 -7.43 15.12
C ALA A 517 13.23 -7.72 13.62
N ALA A 518 12.95 -8.95 13.18
CA ALA A 518 13.14 -9.36 11.79
C ALA A 518 12.21 -8.61 10.83
N ALA A 519 10.93 -8.46 11.17
CA ALA A 519 9.98 -7.69 10.36
C ALA A 519 10.34 -6.19 10.30
N ALA A 520 10.74 -5.59 11.43
CA ALA A 520 11.08 -4.17 11.49
C ALA A 520 12.34 -3.87 10.66
N ALA A 521 13.31 -4.80 10.64
CA ALA A 521 14.50 -4.71 9.81
C ALA A 521 14.21 -4.95 8.32
N ALA A 522 13.21 -5.77 7.98
CA ALA A 522 12.89 -6.10 6.60
C ALA A 522 12.29 -4.92 5.82
N SER A 523 11.36 -4.17 6.44
CA SER A 523 10.82 -2.96 5.82
C SER A 523 10.09 -2.07 6.82
N PRO A 524 10.30 -0.73 6.80
CA PRO A 524 9.55 0.21 7.63
C PRO A 524 8.10 0.44 7.16
N ARG A 525 7.68 -0.25 6.09
CA ARG A 525 6.32 -0.15 5.53
C ARG A 525 5.42 -1.29 5.97
N LEU A 526 5.92 -2.29 6.71
CA LEU A 526 5.07 -3.37 7.22
C LEU A 526 4.15 -2.87 8.32
N SER A 527 2.91 -3.34 8.29
CA SER A 527 1.89 -3.05 9.31
C SER A 527 1.92 -4.10 10.41
N TRP A 528 1.71 -3.67 11.64
CA TRP A 528 1.75 -4.51 12.83
C TRP A 528 0.33 -4.91 13.24
N VAL A 529 0.10 -6.22 13.34
CA VAL A 529 -1.18 -6.79 13.75
C VAL A 529 -0.92 -8.05 14.59
N GLN A 530 -1.70 -8.25 15.65
CA GLN A 530 -1.64 -9.47 16.46
C GLN A 530 -2.97 -10.21 16.55
N GLY A 531 -4.07 -9.61 16.11
CA GLY A 531 -5.38 -10.23 16.04
C GLY A 531 -6.17 -9.71 14.85
N ASN A 532 -7.12 -10.50 14.39
CA ASN A 532 -8.05 -10.16 13.32
C ASN A 532 -9.30 -11.05 13.43
N HIS A 533 -10.18 -10.96 12.44
CA HIS A 533 -11.40 -11.76 12.35
C HIS A 533 -11.20 -13.21 11.88
N ASP A 534 -9.99 -13.66 11.55
CA ASP A 534 -9.71 -15.00 11.00
C ASP A 534 -9.01 -15.96 11.96
N ARG A 535 -8.36 -15.44 13.02
CA ARG A 535 -7.68 -16.25 14.01
C ARG A 535 -8.27 -16.03 15.40
N PRO A 536 -8.11 -17.01 16.32
CA PRO A 536 -8.44 -16.82 17.73
C PRO A 536 -7.78 -15.54 18.28
N ARG A 537 -8.47 -14.87 19.20
CA ARG A 537 -8.04 -13.57 19.75
C ARG A 537 -6.66 -13.68 20.40
N ALA A 538 -5.84 -12.64 20.22
CA ALA A 538 -4.47 -12.58 20.72
C ALA A 538 -4.37 -12.92 22.21
N ALA A 539 -5.27 -12.38 23.04
CA ALA A 539 -5.30 -12.67 24.47
C ALA A 539 -5.53 -14.16 24.79
N THR A 540 -6.25 -14.92 23.97
CA THR A 540 -6.33 -16.39 24.15
C THR A 540 -5.06 -17.06 23.66
N ARG A 541 -4.64 -16.78 22.41
CA ARG A 541 -3.43 -17.41 21.81
C ARG A 541 -2.19 -17.21 22.67
N PHE A 542 -2.13 -16.09 23.38
CA PHE A 542 -1.00 -15.75 24.24
C PHE A 542 -1.10 -16.26 25.68
N GLY A 543 -2.04 -17.16 25.98
CA GLY A 543 -2.07 -17.91 27.22
C GLY A 543 -3.28 -17.66 28.11
N GLY A 544 -4.30 -16.97 27.59
CA GLY A 544 -5.63 -16.80 28.19
C GLY A 544 -5.67 -15.92 29.43
N GLY A 545 -6.89 -15.51 29.79
CA GLY A 545 -7.19 -14.73 31.00
C GLY A 545 -6.31 -13.50 31.17
N ARG A 546 -5.95 -13.18 32.43
CA ARG A 546 -5.11 -12.01 32.75
C ARG A 546 -3.73 -12.07 32.11
N ARG A 547 -3.11 -13.25 32.03
CA ARG A 547 -1.75 -13.42 31.49
C ARG A 547 -1.72 -13.10 30.00
N GLY A 548 -2.64 -13.68 29.23
CA GLY A 548 -2.76 -13.41 27.80
C GLY A 548 -3.09 -11.94 27.49
N ARG A 549 -3.99 -11.32 28.28
CA ARG A 549 -4.28 -9.88 28.20
C ARG A 549 -3.01 -9.02 28.38
N ARG A 550 -2.22 -9.28 29.42
CA ARG A 550 -0.97 -8.54 29.67
C ARG A 550 0.07 -8.75 28.56
N ARG A 551 0.19 -9.97 28.04
CA ARG A 551 1.08 -10.30 26.92
C ARG A 551 0.71 -9.55 25.64
N SER A 552 -0.57 -9.54 25.29
CA SER A 552 -1.09 -8.79 24.13
C SER A 552 -0.87 -7.27 24.28
N LEU A 553 -1.08 -6.70 25.48
CA LEU A 553 -0.79 -5.29 25.75
C LEU A 553 0.71 -4.97 25.63
N ALA A 554 1.57 -5.83 26.19
CA ALA A 554 3.02 -5.65 26.08
C ALA A 554 3.48 -5.60 24.61
N LEU A 555 2.91 -6.43 23.74
CA LEU A 555 3.17 -6.36 22.30
C LEU A 555 2.66 -5.06 21.68
N HIS A 556 1.46 -4.58 22.02
CA HIS A 556 0.99 -3.28 21.56
C HIS A 556 1.97 -2.16 21.92
N VAL A 557 2.49 -2.16 23.15
CA VAL A 557 3.49 -1.17 23.58
C VAL A 557 4.76 -1.24 22.74
N LEU A 558 5.28 -2.44 22.47
CA LEU A 558 6.46 -2.62 21.59
C LEU A 558 6.19 -2.10 20.17
N MET A 559 5.05 -2.49 19.58
CA MET A 559 4.66 -2.10 18.23
C MET A 559 4.49 -0.58 18.07
N MET A 560 4.13 0.15 19.13
CA MET A 560 4.02 1.61 19.09
C MET A 560 5.32 2.35 18.73
N ALA A 561 6.48 1.76 19.01
CA ALA A 561 7.79 2.32 18.65
C ALA A 561 8.30 1.85 17.28
N LEU A 562 7.67 0.85 16.65
CA LEU A 562 8.08 0.32 15.35
C LEU A 562 7.51 1.18 14.20
N PRO A 563 8.18 1.22 13.03
CA PRO A 563 7.70 1.94 11.84
C PRO A 563 6.57 1.18 11.17
N GLY A 564 5.63 1.91 10.56
CA GLY A 564 4.43 1.34 9.94
C GLY A 564 3.17 1.54 10.79
N THR A 565 2.05 1.15 10.21
CA THR A 565 0.73 1.26 10.84
C THR A 565 0.56 0.19 11.92
N VAL A 566 0.04 0.55 13.09
CA VAL A 566 -0.33 -0.42 14.14
C VAL A 566 -1.84 -0.64 14.09
N TRP A 567 -2.28 -1.88 14.07
CA TRP A 567 -3.70 -2.23 13.96
C TRP A 567 -4.22 -2.92 15.22
N LEU A 568 -5.39 -2.46 15.68
CA LEU A 568 -6.17 -3.10 16.73
C LEU A 568 -7.35 -3.82 16.08
N TYR A 569 -7.59 -5.08 16.46
CA TYR A 569 -8.85 -5.75 16.14
C TYR A 569 -9.90 -5.44 17.21
N GLN A 570 -11.17 -5.32 16.81
CA GLN A 570 -12.24 -4.98 17.75
C GLN A 570 -12.27 -5.87 19.00
N GLY A 571 -12.22 -5.24 20.17
CA GLY A 571 -12.16 -5.88 21.48
C GLY A 571 -10.74 -6.17 21.98
N GLU A 572 -9.68 -5.97 21.19
CA GLU A 572 -8.31 -6.00 21.71
C GLU A 572 -8.05 -4.85 22.68
N GLU A 573 -8.67 -3.68 22.47
CA GLU A 573 -8.67 -2.56 23.42
C GLU A 573 -9.34 -2.90 24.75
N LEU A 574 -10.22 -3.90 24.77
CA LEU A 574 -10.87 -4.40 25.99
C LEU A 574 -10.13 -5.62 26.59
N GLY A 575 -9.10 -6.13 25.91
CA GLY A 575 -8.41 -7.35 26.27
C GLY A 575 -9.29 -8.60 26.14
N LEU A 576 -10.24 -8.63 25.19
CA LEU A 576 -11.11 -9.78 25.03
C LEU A 576 -10.32 -11.04 24.66
N THR A 577 -10.56 -12.12 25.39
CA THR A 577 -10.22 -13.49 24.97
C THR A 577 -11.25 -14.00 23.97
N ASP A 578 -11.03 -15.15 23.36
CA ASP A 578 -12.05 -15.85 22.56
C ASP A 578 -13.42 -15.87 23.24
N GLY A 579 -14.45 -15.65 22.44
CA GLY A 579 -15.82 -15.83 22.87
C GLY A 579 -16.20 -17.31 22.88
N HIS A 580 -17.03 -17.70 23.82
CA HIS A 580 -17.62 -19.04 23.84
C HIS A 580 -18.73 -19.16 22.80
N VAL A 581 -18.55 -20.05 21.82
CA VAL A 581 -19.56 -20.42 20.82
C VAL A 581 -19.92 -21.88 21.04
N PRO A 582 -21.15 -22.20 21.51
CA PRO A 582 -21.57 -23.57 21.74
C PRO A 582 -21.57 -24.40 20.44
N PRO A 583 -21.33 -25.73 20.52
CA PRO A 583 -21.47 -26.61 19.36
C PRO A 583 -22.85 -26.49 18.72
N GLY A 584 -22.88 -26.28 17.40
CA GLY A 584 -24.11 -26.11 16.61
C GLY A 584 -24.63 -24.67 16.50
N GLU A 585 -24.06 -23.72 17.24
CA GLU A 585 -24.39 -22.29 17.14
C GLU A 585 -23.39 -21.49 16.30
N GLY A 586 -22.29 -22.12 15.87
CA GLY A 586 -21.33 -21.52 14.94
C GLY A 586 -21.86 -21.48 13.51
N THR A 587 -21.52 -20.42 12.80
CA THR A 587 -21.97 -20.14 11.43
C THR A 587 -20.83 -20.09 10.42
N ASP A 588 -19.57 -20.08 10.88
CA ASP A 588 -18.41 -20.01 10.00
C ASP A 588 -18.34 -21.24 9.08
N PRO A 589 -18.34 -21.04 7.74
CA PRO A 589 -18.26 -22.15 6.80
C PRO A 589 -16.97 -22.96 6.94
N LEU A 590 -15.87 -22.34 7.39
CA LEU A 590 -14.65 -23.08 7.65
C LEU A 590 -14.83 -24.03 8.84
N GLY A 591 -15.53 -23.62 9.89
CA GLY A 591 -15.87 -24.50 11.01
C GLY A 591 -16.73 -25.70 10.60
N ALA A 592 -17.65 -25.49 9.66
CA ALA A 592 -18.49 -26.56 9.10
C ALA A 592 -17.68 -27.56 8.26
N ALA A 593 -16.72 -27.08 7.45
CA ALA A 593 -15.85 -27.92 6.63
C ALA A 593 -14.74 -28.60 7.45
N GLN A 594 -14.22 -27.91 8.48
CA GLN A 594 -13.09 -28.31 9.30
C GLN A 594 -13.41 -28.11 10.79
N PRO A 595 -14.06 -29.10 11.44
CA PRO A 595 -14.40 -29.00 12.86
C PRO A 595 -13.19 -28.65 13.72
N GLY A 596 -13.32 -27.61 14.55
CA GLY A 596 -12.24 -27.09 15.42
C GLY A 596 -11.37 -26.00 14.80
N ARG A 597 -11.60 -25.62 13.53
CA ARG A 597 -10.93 -24.49 12.86
C ARG A 597 -11.83 -23.27 12.66
N SER A 598 -13.02 -23.25 13.27
CA SER A 598 -13.96 -22.13 13.19
C SER A 598 -13.33 -20.81 13.69
N ARG A 599 -13.64 -19.74 12.97
CA ARG A 599 -13.28 -18.35 13.25
C ARG A 599 -14.31 -17.65 14.14
N ASP A 600 -15.47 -18.25 14.39
CA ASP A 600 -16.59 -17.64 15.12
C ASP A 600 -16.20 -17.18 16.53
N VAL A 601 -15.25 -17.85 17.18
CA VAL A 601 -14.76 -17.48 18.51
C VAL A 601 -14.16 -16.07 18.57
N ALA A 602 -13.60 -15.59 17.47
CA ALA A 602 -13.08 -14.22 17.34
C ALA A 602 -14.15 -13.22 16.85
N ARG A 603 -15.28 -13.71 16.35
CA ARG A 603 -16.36 -12.93 15.72
C ARG A 603 -17.59 -12.74 16.61
N THR A 604 -17.56 -13.18 17.87
CA THR A 604 -18.64 -12.88 18.83
C THR A 604 -18.88 -11.36 18.98
N PRO A 605 -20.14 -10.92 19.25
CA PRO A 605 -20.51 -9.51 19.35
C PRO A 605 -19.66 -8.67 20.32
N MET A 606 -19.45 -7.40 19.99
CA MET A 606 -18.77 -6.43 20.86
C MET A 606 -19.60 -6.09 22.10
N PRO A 607 -19.03 -6.20 23.32
CA PRO A 607 -19.72 -5.84 24.55
C PRO A 607 -19.61 -4.33 24.82
N TRP A 608 -20.67 -3.57 24.56
CA TRP A 608 -20.69 -2.11 24.75
C TRP A 608 -21.06 -1.68 26.17
N ARG A 609 -22.12 -2.26 26.73
CA ARG A 609 -22.63 -1.88 28.06
C ARG A 609 -23.43 -3.01 28.70
N PRO A 610 -23.62 -3.00 30.04
CA PRO A 610 -24.53 -3.92 30.72
C PRO A 610 -25.96 -3.87 30.16
N GLY A 611 -26.63 -5.02 30.15
CA GLY A 611 -28.01 -5.18 29.67
C GLY A 611 -28.15 -6.23 28.55
N PRO A 612 -29.33 -6.33 27.93
CA PRO A 612 -29.59 -7.26 26.83
C PRO A 612 -28.59 -7.06 25.68
N GLY A 613 -28.10 -8.16 25.09
CA GLY A 613 -27.16 -8.11 23.98
C GLY A 613 -25.80 -7.50 24.35
N LEU A 614 -25.53 -7.24 25.63
CA LEU A 614 -24.43 -6.39 26.10
C LEU A 614 -24.32 -5.05 25.35
N GLY A 615 -25.46 -4.51 24.94
CA GLY A 615 -25.53 -3.26 24.17
C GLY A 615 -25.07 -3.34 22.72
N PHE A 616 -24.82 -4.55 22.19
CA PHE A 616 -24.60 -4.79 20.76
C PHE A 616 -25.89 -4.67 19.94
N THR A 617 -26.97 -5.32 20.40
CA THR A 617 -28.27 -5.35 19.72
C THR A 617 -29.41 -5.21 20.73
N ALA A 618 -30.57 -4.73 20.28
CA ALA A 618 -31.83 -4.82 21.03
C ALA A 618 -32.58 -6.15 20.79
N GLY A 619 -32.17 -6.94 19.80
CA GLY A 619 -32.75 -8.24 19.43
C GLY A 619 -31.91 -9.42 19.92
N THR A 620 -31.83 -10.46 19.08
CA THR A 620 -31.01 -11.66 19.33
C THR A 620 -29.78 -11.60 18.44
N PRO A 621 -28.55 -11.58 18.98
CA PRO A 621 -27.37 -11.50 18.16
C PRO A 621 -27.19 -12.74 17.28
N TRP A 622 -26.63 -12.54 16.07
CA TRP A 622 -26.40 -13.61 15.09
C TRP A 622 -25.41 -14.69 15.58
N LEU A 623 -24.48 -14.30 16.46
CA LEU A 623 -23.64 -15.20 17.25
C LEU A 623 -23.88 -14.95 18.75
N PRO A 624 -23.66 -15.96 19.60
CA PRO A 624 -23.76 -15.79 21.05
C PRO A 624 -22.83 -14.68 21.56
N GLU A 625 -23.23 -14.01 22.63
CA GLU A 625 -22.47 -12.93 23.27
C GLU A 625 -21.07 -13.37 23.74
N GLY A 626 -20.74 -14.66 23.72
CA GLY A 626 -19.40 -15.17 23.92
C GLY A 626 -19.01 -15.40 25.39
N GLY A 627 -19.98 -15.42 26.31
CA GLY A 627 -19.75 -15.63 27.75
C GLY A 627 -19.09 -14.43 28.43
N ARG A 628 -19.32 -13.22 27.93
CA ARG A 628 -18.78 -11.96 28.45
C ARG A 628 -19.53 -11.51 29.70
N ALA A 629 -18.82 -10.86 30.61
CA ALA A 629 -19.42 -10.22 31.78
C ALA A 629 -19.56 -8.71 31.59
N GLU A 630 -20.34 -8.06 32.47
CA GLU A 630 -20.45 -6.59 32.50
C GLU A 630 -19.08 -5.89 32.59
N ALA A 631 -18.12 -6.48 33.31
CA ALA A 631 -16.76 -5.96 33.44
C ALA A 631 -15.91 -6.06 32.15
N ASP A 632 -16.32 -6.88 31.18
CA ASP A 632 -15.67 -6.94 29.87
C ASP A 632 -16.21 -5.88 28.90
N THR A 633 -17.32 -5.20 29.24
CA THR A 633 -17.93 -4.18 28.39
C THR A 633 -17.12 -2.88 28.35
N VAL A 634 -17.28 -2.10 27.28
CA VAL A 634 -16.73 -0.73 27.20
C VAL A 634 -17.13 0.09 28.42
N ALA A 635 -18.42 0.15 28.74
CA ALA A 635 -18.93 0.89 29.91
C ALA A 635 -18.39 0.35 31.25
N GLY A 636 -18.19 -0.97 31.37
CA GLY A 636 -17.63 -1.60 32.56
C GLY A 636 -16.16 -1.27 32.79
N GLN A 637 -15.39 -0.99 31.74
CA GLN A 637 -13.97 -0.61 31.82
C GLN A 637 -13.75 0.90 31.85
N ASP A 638 -14.71 1.71 31.40
CA ASP A 638 -14.56 3.15 31.19
C ASP A 638 -14.24 3.92 32.49
N ALA A 639 -14.88 3.55 33.60
CA ALA A 639 -14.75 4.25 34.88
C ALA A 639 -13.45 3.94 35.65
N ASP A 640 -12.78 2.82 35.35
CA ASP A 640 -11.54 2.41 36.03
C ASP A 640 -10.31 2.86 35.25
N PRO A 641 -9.51 3.84 35.75
CA PRO A 641 -8.29 4.28 35.08
C PRO A 641 -7.25 3.17 34.88
N ALA A 642 -7.31 2.09 35.67
CA ALA A 642 -6.41 0.94 35.56
C ALA A 642 -6.95 -0.17 34.64
N SER A 643 -8.12 0.01 34.02
CA SER A 643 -8.70 -0.95 33.09
C SER A 643 -7.82 -1.15 31.85
N HIS A 644 -8.06 -2.25 31.13
CA HIS A 644 -7.34 -2.52 29.89
C HIS A 644 -7.63 -1.43 28.85
N LEU A 645 -8.92 -1.06 28.70
CA LEU A 645 -9.38 0.02 27.83
C LEU A 645 -8.65 1.33 28.09
N ASN A 646 -8.64 1.79 29.34
CA ASN A 646 -8.01 3.06 29.66
C ASN A 646 -6.49 2.99 29.56
N THR A 647 -5.88 1.82 29.73
CA THR A 647 -4.44 1.63 29.49
C THR A 647 -4.11 1.71 27.99
N VAL A 648 -4.93 1.14 27.09
CA VAL A 648 -4.76 1.27 25.64
C VAL A 648 -5.01 2.70 25.17
N ARG A 649 -6.05 3.39 25.67
CA ARG A 649 -6.28 4.82 25.41
C ARG A 649 -5.08 5.68 25.80
N ARG A 650 -4.52 5.47 27.01
CA ARG A 650 -3.30 6.17 27.44
C ARG A 650 -2.12 5.88 26.53
N LEU A 651 -1.95 4.62 26.09
CA LEU A 651 -0.87 4.22 25.19
C LEU A 651 -0.95 4.98 23.87
N VAL A 652 -2.12 4.95 23.21
CA VAL A 652 -2.35 5.61 21.92
C VAL A 652 -2.21 7.14 22.05
N ALA A 653 -2.81 7.74 23.07
CA ALA A 653 -2.70 9.17 23.33
C ALA A 653 -1.25 9.60 23.62
N THR A 654 -0.51 8.80 24.38
CA THR A 654 0.92 9.05 24.66
C THR A 654 1.72 8.99 23.37
N ARG A 655 1.54 7.95 22.55
CA ARG A 655 2.23 7.82 21.27
C ARG A 655 1.95 9.02 20.36
N ARG A 656 0.68 9.46 20.26
CA ARG A 656 0.28 10.60 19.41
C ARG A 656 1.02 11.88 19.78
N ARG A 657 1.25 12.13 21.07
CA ARG A 657 2.05 13.27 21.55
C ARG A 657 3.54 13.17 21.19
N LEU A 658 4.03 11.96 20.97
CA LEU A 658 5.43 11.65 20.69
C LEU A 658 5.72 11.45 19.20
N THR A 659 4.72 11.54 18.32
CA THR A 659 4.87 11.33 16.87
C THR A 659 5.87 12.29 16.21
N GLY A 660 6.09 13.47 16.81
CA GLY A 660 7.15 14.40 16.41
C GLY A 660 8.56 13.83 16.59
N LEU A 661 8.80 13.04 17.63
CA LEU A 661 10.08 12.36 17.87
C LEU A 661 10.34 11.20 16.88
N LEU A 662 9.29 10.77 16.17
CA LEU A 662 9.33 9.75 15.14
C LEU A 662 9.54 10.33 13.73
N ALA A 663 9.34 11.64 13.55
CA ALA A 663 9.03 12.24 12.24
C ALA A 663 10.11 12.10 11.15
N ALA A 664 11.36 11.80 11.53
CA ALA A 664 12.45 11.52 10.59
C ALA A 664 13.05 10.10 10.73
N ALA A 665 12.69 9.35 11.78
CA ALA A 665 13.33 8.08 12.09
C ALA A 665 12.58 6.90 11.46
N GLN A 666 13.22 6.26 10.48
CA GLN A 666 12.71 5.03 9.85
C GLN A 666 13.38 3.77 10.40
N GLU A 667 14.63 3.91 10.83
CA GLU A 667 15.39 2.82 11.42
C GLU A 667 14.96 2.58 12.87
N VAL A 668 14.99 1.31 13.25
CA VAL A 668 14.73 0.85 14.62
C VAL A 668 15.98 0.18 15.15
N ASP A 669 16.46 0.67 16.28
CA ASP A 669 17.51 0.00 17.02
C ASP A 669 16.88 -0.95 18.03
N ARG A 670 17.31 -2.22 18.00
CA ARG A 670 17.11 -3.10 19.15
C ARG A 670 18.12 -2.74 20.22
N VAL A 671 17.63 -2.43 21.42
CA VAL A 671 18.45 -1.98 22.54
C VAL A 671 18.59 -3.11 23.55
N ASP A 672 19.82 -3.41 23.97
CA ASP A 672 20.04 -4.29 25.12
C ASP A 672 20.08 -3.43 26.40
N LEU A 673 19.03 -3.52 27.21
CA LEU A 673 18.96 -2.88 28.53
C LEU A 673 19.49 -3.78 29.64
N GLY A 674 20.08 -4.93 29.29
CA GLY A 674 20.31 -6.02 30.20
C GLY A 674 18.99 -6.60 30.70
N ALA A 675 19.08 -7.53 31.66
CA ALA A 675 17.94 -8.07 32.38
C ALA A 675 16.93 -8.90 31.56
N GLY A 676 17.17 -9.25 30.30
CA GLY A 676 16.28 -10.10 29.48
C GLY A 676 14.96 -9.42 29.11
N LEU A 677 15.02 -8.13 28.78
CA LEU A 677 13.90 -7.31 28.32
C LEU A 677 13.94 -7.15 26.80
N SER A 678 12.76 -7.00 26.20
CA SER A 678 12.63 -6.54 24.82
C SER A 678 12.61 -5.02 24.80
N ALA A 679 13.51 -4.40 24.05
CA ALA A 679 13.56 -2.95 23.91
C ALA A 679 13.88 -2.52 22.48
N TYR A 680 13.08 -1.58 21.97
CA TYR A 680 13.24 -0.98 20.65
C TYR A 680 13.29 0.53 20.77
N ARG A 681 14.16 1.16 19.98
CA ARG A 681 14.27 2.62 19.88
C ARG A 681 14.04 3.05 18.45
N ARG A 682 13.21 4.07 18.25
CA ARG A 682 13.04 4.78 16.98
C ARG A 682 13.11 6.28 17.24
N GLY A 683 14.17 6.92 16.76
CA GLY A 683 14.43 8.33 17.05
C GLY A 683 14.55 8.60 18.55
N GLY A 684 13.66 9.45 19.08
CA GLY A 684 13.58 9.81 20.50
C GLY A 684 12.60 8.97 21.33
N LEU A 685 12.01 7.90 20.77
CA LEU A 685 11.06 7.03 21.46
C LEU A 685 11.67 5.65 21.72
N TRP A 686 11.47 5.12 22.92
CA TRP A 686 11.76 3.75 23.28
C TRP A 686 10.46 3.04 23.69
N ALA A 687 10.32 1.78 23.30
CA ALA A 687 9.36 0.85 23.87
C ALA A 687 10.11 -0.30 24.54
N VAL A 688 9.75 -0.61 25.79
CA VAL A 688 10.41 -1.63 26.60
C VAL A 688 9.35 -2.55 27.20
N ALA A 689 9.54 -3.86 27.14
CA ALA A 689 8.62 -4.82 27.74
C ALA A 689 9.34 -6.00 28.37
N ASN A 690 8.82 -6.47 29.51
CA ASN A 690 9.23 -7.73 30.11
C ASN A 690 8.37 -8.88 29.60
N LEU A 691 8.76 -9.54 28.51
CA LEU A 691 7.96 -10.62 27.91
C LEU A 691 7.94 -11.93 28.73
N ARG A 692 8.74 -12.02 29.81
CA ARG A 692 8.87 -13.24 30.63
C ARG A 692 7.85 -13.30 31.76
N ASP A 693 7.70 -14.48 32.34
CA ASP A 693 6.81 -14.75 33.48
C ASP A 693 7.46 -14.46 34.85
N ALA A 694 8.64 -13.84 34.87
CA ALA A 694 9.37 -13.46 36.08
C ALA A 694 9.71 -11.95 36.06
N PRO A 695 9.82 -11.29 37.23
CA PRO A 695 10.28 -9.90 37.31
C PRO A 695 11.67 -9.72 36.71
N SER A 696 11.95 -8.54 36.16
CA SER A 696 13.27 -8.21 35.65
C SER A 696 14.30 -8.02 36.78
N ALA A 697 15.58 -8.10 36.42
CA ALA A 697 16.61 -7.43 37.20
C ALA A 697 16.36 -5.90 37.16
N GLU A 698 16.97 -5.19 38.10
CA GLU A 698 16.87 -3.73 38.13
C GLU A 698 17.55 -3.13 36.90
N ILE A 699 16.87 -2.18 36.27
CA ILE A 699 17.38 -1.43 35.11
C ILE A 699 17.41 0.06 35.45
N GLU A 700 18.35 0.77 34.83
CA GLU A 700 18.32 2.23 34.73
C GLU A 700 17.73 2.59 33.35
N PRO A 701 16.51 3.14 33.26
CA PRO A 701 15.91 3.46 31.98
C PRO A 701 16.71 4.53 31.21
N PRO A 702 16.93 4.37 29.89
CA PRO A 702 17.77 5.29 29.11
C PRO A 702 17.16 6.69 28.89
N ALA A 703 15.86 6.84 29.18
CA ALA A 703 15.11 8.07 29.09
C ALA A 703 13.98 8.05 30.14
N PRO A 704 13.37 9.20 30.48
CA PRO A 704 12.23 9.23 31.37
C PRO A 704 11.06 8.37 30.84
N VAL A 705 10.46 7.58 31.73
CA VAL A 705 9.27 6.77 31.44
C VAL A 705 8.07 7.70 31.35
N VAL A 706 7.40 7.69 30.20
CA VAL A 706 6.25 8.57 29.89
C VAL A 706 4.95 7.78 29.74
N PHE A 707 5.01 6.45 29.75
CA PHE A 707 3.86 5.55 29.86
C PHE A 707 4.29 4.30 30.62
N ASP A 708 3.43 3.82 31.52
CA ASP A 708 3.59 2.55 32.23
C ASP A 708 2.27 1.76 32.15
N SER A 709 2.35 0.49 31.73
CA SER A 709 1.18 -0.38 31.64
C SER A 709 0.54 -0.67 33.00
N ASP A 710 1.30 -0.56 34.09
CA ASP A 710 0.87 -0.93 35.44
C ASP A 710 0.64 0.29 36.36
N ASP A 711 1.06 1.49 35.94
CA ASP A 711 0.88 2.72 36.71
C ASP A 711 0.18 3.82 35.88
N PRO A 712 -1.13 4.06 36.10
CA PRO A 712 -1.87 5.09 35.36
C PRO A 712 -1.45 6.52 35.68
N ALA A 713 -0.64 6.77 36.72
CA ALA A 713 -0.16 8.11 37.05
C ALA A 713 1.00 8.57 36.16
N VAL A 714 1.69 7.63 35.49
CA VAL A 714 2.82 7.92 34.60
C VAL A 714 2.31 8.42 33.24
N SER A 715 2.75 9.61 32.84
CA SER A 715 2.36 10.27 31.59
C SER A 715 3.49 11.18 31.08
N PRO A 716 3.43 11.72 29.85
CA PRO A 716 4.42 12.68 29.38
C PRO A 716 4.58 13.94 30.25
N ASP A 717 3.51 14.32 30.98
CA ASP A 717 3.50 15.47 31.89
C ASP A 717 3.99 15.11 33.30
N ARG A 718 3.96 13.82 33.65
CA ARG A 718 4.43 13.27 34.93
C ARG A 718 5.34 12.07 34.66
N PRO A 719 6.51 12.29 34.04
CA PRO A 719 7.41 11.20 33.72
C PRO A 719 8.04 10.63 34.98
N ARG A 720 8.33 9.33 34.98
CA ARG A 720 9.07 8.64 36.04
C ARG A 720 10.52 8.46 35.64
N THR A 721 11.44 8.71 36.59
CA THR A 721 12.88 8.56 36.40
C THR A 721 13.49 7.71 37.52
N GLY A 722 14.70 7.18 37.28
CA GLY A 722 15.44 6.38 38.25
C GLY A 722 15.27 4.86 38.07
N PRO A 723 16.00 4.07 38.86
CA PRO A 723 16.07 2.63 38.69
C PRO A 723 14.75 1.94 39.01
N MET A 724 14.46 0.85 38.30
CA MET A 724 13.22 0.10 38.47
C MET A 724 13.34 -1.37 38.09
N ARG A 725 12.39 -2.17 38.59
CA ARG A 725 12.18 -3.57 38.20
C ARG A 725 10.82 -3.69 37.53
N LEU A 726 10.78 -4.32 36.36
CA LEU A 726 9.54 -4.55 35.63
C LEU A 726 8.91 -5.86 36.10
N ALA A 727 7.63 -5.82 36.47
CA ALA A 727 6.83 -7.00 36.71
C ALA A 727 6.69 -7.86 35.44
N PRO A 728 6.26 -9.13 35.54
CA PRO A 728 5.93 -9.93 34.36
C PRO A 728 4.94 -9.19 33.44
N GLN A 729 5.29 -9.09 32.16
CA GLN A 729 4.52 -8.41 31.12
C GLN A 729 4.23 -6.93 31.36
N GLN A 730 4.94 -6.28 32.28
CA GLN A 730 4.92 -4.82 32.36
C GLN A 730 5.65 -4.24 31.15
N ALA A 731 5.10 -3.19 30.58
CA ALA A 731 5.65 -2.52 29.40
C ALA A 731 5.57 -1.01 29.53
N LEU A 732 6.57 -0.33 28.97
CA LEU A 732 6.86 1.09 29.17
C LEU A 732 7.08 1.77 27.81
N LEU A 733 6.69 3.05 27.71
CA LEU A 733 7.26 3.97 26.72
C LEU A 733 8.17 4.97 27.43
N LEU A 734 9.31 5.27 26.81
CA LEU A 734 10.27 6.25 27.29
C LEU A 734 10.57 7.25 26.18
N ALA A 735 10.78 8.51 26.54
CA ALA A 735 11.02 9.56 25.57
C ALA A 735 12.12 10.52 26.02
N ALA A 736 13.08 10.78 25.14
CA ALA A 736 14.07 11.84 25.31
C ALA A 736 13.47 13.13 24.76
N ARG A 737 13.41 14.18 25.60
CA ARG A 737 12.91 15.51 25.22
C ARG A 737 13.88 16.21 24.27
#